data_AF-A0A7H8JZ95-F1
#
_entry.id   AF-A0A7H8JZ95-F1
#
_cell.length_a   1.000
_cell.length_b   1.000
_cell.length_c   1.000
_cell.angle_alpha   90.00
_cell.angle_beta   90.00
_cell.angle_gamma   90.00
#
_symmetry.space_group_name_H-M   'P 1'
#
loop_
_entity.id
_entity.type
_entity.pdbx_description
1 polymer ?
#
loop_
_entity_poly.entity_id
_entity_poly.type
_entity_poly.pdbx_seq_one_letter_code
_entity_poly.pdbx_strand_id
1 'polypeptide(L)'
;MKLSLMFFASYENSLEGEDRYGLLIDSAKYADAHGFHSVWVPERHFTPLGSLYPNPAVLQAALARETSRIGLRAGSVVLPLHNPLRVAEEWSVVDNLSGGRVGISVASGWNPDDFAFFPDRYSGRNDELARAVPQLRALWRGEQIPATSGTGKQIRVRSYPRPVQPELPMWMTAASSPESFARAGRMGVNLLTHLLDQGVEGLAERITTYRKARAQAGFDPEAGQVTVMLHTFLGADAGQAIEAARDPYCEYLKGNLGLLKGLASSRGRGDVDIQALPEEEMNQFVHFLYERFAAERSLIGSPESSLPLARRLAAIGVDELACLLDFGPPVDQVMAGLPSLDKLRELTADDPEVLRGIRDRREAVALYAQSPDGTAAGTHEPAAEPAAPAPAWTDDPDEIRQRCTTEIPADEFFEVLGAAGAGYGPRMRCLESLWVGESEVLGTLRMPSGGEADAYEYHPALLDNAFLLLGALAPGALTGGGVLALPAGVGTLRLHRRPEGLVHSHVVRTPEREPQGELRADVRLFDEHGTVAEAAGLRMRTVESAEDSVDPGAALCYRTDWTEVAAPAPAEDAEPGRWLVLADEGGTGEALAAELTAGGHRVEIVRRAEGDEPGQVRRALFTAVRSEPLTGIALLWPLDAPGAADLDTAQVEAAQGPGVESALALLRSALELDDPTRCGRVWLVTRGAQPAGGSPVGVSGVLQSPLWGLGRVAAAEQPDLWGGLLDLDPSAEADPARLVQVLTGERAEDQLAVRGSALLAPRLVRAPELARPASPLPRLDPAGTYLLTGGLGDLGLVLARRMTELGARSLVLTARRGLTTDEQRAAIDELTALGARVHVATADVSRHEELVALRDSLAEQGLPPVVGLVHLAGVVKGAMLGDLDTERLREVTAPKIAGGWNLHRVFADARLFLLVSALPAVFGPVGVGAANYAAANAFLDSLAHHRRAEGSAAGALGYGPWNRVGMAVREDGLDQLARVGVGSMAPAEATEIFDRFLDQDPSQLTVARLNWAEMFAAFPTARHTGQFGAFLAEAGDEGAAELLQRCAEADADERTAIVAEYLTERLAGVLGAEPAQVDRQQPIVEMGLDSLMSLDLRNRIKNELGVVVPMVRLLEGPSIEELTEHVLELLVAVLALEEDEHVEEFTL
;
A
#
# COMPACT_ATOMS: atom_id res chain seq x y z
N MET A 1 33.84 -23.03 -15.05
CA MET A 1 32.97 -21.86 -14.76
C MET A 1 33.84 -20.62 -14.73
N LYS A 2 33.32 -19.42 -15.05
CA LYS A 2 34.11 -18.18 -15.00
C LYS A 2 33.96 -17.49 -13.64
N LEU A 3 35.03 -16.85 -13.15
CA LEU A 3 34.97 -16.00 -11.96
C LEU A 3 35.35 -14.56 -12.34
N SER A 4 34.60 -13.62 -11.81
CA SER A 4 34.74 -12.18 -12.02
C SER A 4 34.67 -11.46 -10.68
N LEU A 5 35.17 -10.23 -10.62
CA LEU A 5 35.04 -9.38 -9.46
C LEU A 5 33.84 -8.44 -9.64
N MET A 6 33.14 -8.13 -8.57
CA MET A 6 32.03 -7.18 -8.55
C MET A 6 32.12 -6.26 -7.35
N PHE A 7 31.68 -5.03 -7.55
CA PHE A 7 31.68 -3.98 -6.56
C PHE A 7 30.28 -3.38 -6.46
N PHE A 8 29.85 -2.93 -5.28
CA PHE A 8 28.55 -2.31 -5.05
C PHE A 8 28.50 -1.36 -3.84
N ALA A 9 29.56 -1.24 -3.03
CA ALA A 9 29.75 -0.35 -1.87
C ALA A 9 28.57 -0.31 -0.87
N SER A 10 28.78 -0.83 0.34
CA SER A 10 27.69 -1.09 1.29
C SER A 10 27.12 0.12 2.04
N TYR A 11 27.87 1.21 2.26
CA TYR A 11 27.40 2.40 3.01
C TYR A 11 28.34 3.62 2.84
N GLU A 12 27.89 4.78 3.36
CA GLU A 12 28.54 6.10 3.22
C GLU A 12 29.98 6.18 3.73
N ASN A 13 30.39 5.40 4.76
CA ASN A 13 31.78 5.49 5.25
C ASN A 13 32.80 4.90 4.25
N SER A 14 32.34 4.26 3.17
CA SER A 14 33.20 3.94 2.01
C SER A 14 33.76 5.21 1.34
N LEU A 15 33.26 6.40 1.71
CA LEU A 15 33.73 7.72 1.28
C LEU A 15 34.80 8.32 2.23
N GLU A 16 35.11 7.69 3.35
CA GLU A 16 36.09 8.18 4.32
C GLU A 16 37.50 7.61 3.98
N GLY A 17 38.45 8.49 3.64
CA GLY A 17 39.81 8.11 3.24
C GLY A 17 40.33 8.90 2.03
N GLU A 18 41.66 8.96 1.85
CA GLU A 18 42.30 9.69 0.74
C GLU A 18 42.17 8.96 -0.62
N ASP A 19 42.04 7.63 -0.63
CA ASP A 19 41.92 6.80 -1.84
C ASP A 19 40.63 5.94 -1.86
N ARG A 20 39.53 6.55 -2.31
CA ARG A 20 38.19 5.94 -2.35
C ARG A 20 38.00 4.85 -3.40
N TYR A 21 38.91 4.74 -4.37
CA TYR A 21 38.82 3.77 -5.48
C TYR A 21 39.97 2.76 -5.51
N GLY A 22 40.91 2.85 -4.56
CA GLY A 22 42.08 1.98 -4.48
C GLY A 22 41.73 0.50 -4.49
N LEU A 23 40.75 0.08 -3.66
CA LEU A 23 40.31 -1.33 -3.62
C LEU A 23 39.87 -1.83 -5.00
N LEU A 24 39.05 -1.06 -5.73
CA LEU A 24 38.58 -1.42 -7.07
C LEU A 24 39.76 -1.51 -8.06
N ILE A 25 40.62 -0.49 -8.10
CA ILE A 25 41.73 -0.40 -9.06
C ILE A 25 42.74 -1.53 -8.82
N ASP A 26 43.14 -1.74 -7.57
CA ASP A 26 44.15 -2.74 -7.22
C ASP A 26 43.62 -4.17 -7.39
N SER A 27 42.36 -4.41 -7.01
CA SER A 27 41.69 -5.68 -7.29
C SER A 27 41.57 -5.94 -8.79
N ALA A 28 41.24 -4.92 -9.60
CA ALA A 28 41.16 -5.06 -11.05
C ALA A 28 42.53 -5.38 -11.68
N LYS A 29 43.61 -4.76 -11.21
CA LYS A 29 44.99 -5.07 -11.65
C LYS A 29 45.39 -6.49 -11.27
N TYR A 30 45.09 -6.90 -10.04
CA TYR A 30 45.32 -8.27 -9.60
C TYR A 30 44.55 -9.27 -10.47
N ALA A 31 43.26 -9.02 -10.69
CA ALA A 31 42.38 -9.87 -11.47
C ALA A 31 42.84 -9.98 -12.94
N ASP A 32 43.30 -8.87 -13.53
CA ASP A 32 43.92 -8.82 -14.87
C ASP A 32 45.15 -9.73 -14.93
N ALA A 33 46.02 -9.65 -13.91
CA ALA A 33 47.23 -10.46 -13.78
C ALA A 33 46.95 -11.97 -13.66
N HIS A 34 45.88 -12.35 -12.97
CA HIS A 34 45.60 -13.74 -12.57
C HIS A 34 44.50 -14.44 -13.40
N GLY A 35 44.01 -13.81 -14.47
CA GLY A 35 43.12 -14.49 -15.43
C GLY A 35 41.66 -14.57 -15.01
N PHE A 36 41.21 -13.66 -14.16
CA PHE A 36 39.78 -13.45 -13.90
C PHE A 36 39.07 -12.94 -15.16
N HIS A 37 37.77 -13.22 -15.26
CA HIS A 37 37.02 -12.97 -16.49
C HIS A 37 36.69 -11.50 -16.69
N SER A 38 36.13 -10.84 -15.66
CA SER A 38 35.75 -9.43 -15.74
C SER A 38 35.69 -8.73 -14.39
N VAL A 39 35.61 -7.40 -14.42
CA VAL A 39 35.27 -6.53 -13.29
C VAL A 39 33.94 -5.84 -13.57
N TRP A 40 33.00 -6.01 -12.65
CA TRP A 40 31.65 -5.45 -12.68
C TRP A 40 31.54 -4.24 -11.74
N VAL A 41 31.09 -3.11 -12.29
CA VAL A 41 30.82 -1.87 -11.55
C VAL A 41 29.36 -1.45 -11.83
N PRO A 42 28.53 -1.16 -10.83
CA PRO A 42 27.12 -0.88 -10.99
C PRO A 42 26.90 0.57 -11.42
N GLU A 43 25.64 0.95 -11.56
CA GLU A 43 25.21 2.33 -11.65
C GLU A 43 24.21 2.59 -10.53
N ARG A 44 24.52 3.54 -9.65
CA ARG A 44 23.62 3.96 -8.56
C ARG A 44 23.71 5.45 -8.29
N HIS A 45 22.57 6.12 -8.26
CA HIS A 45 22.48 7.58 -8.07
C HIS A 45 21.84 7.93 -6.74
N PHE A 46 22.26 9.05 -6.15
CA PHE A 46 21.55 9.75 -5.07
C PHE A 46 21.23 8.96 -3.79
N THR A 47 21.83 7.77 -3.57
CA THR A 47 21.66 6.99 -2.34
C THR A 47 23.01 6.64 -1.69
N PRO A 48 23.08 6.50 -0.35
CA PRO A 48 24.29 6.09 0.38
C PRO A 48 24.91 4.78 -0.15
N LEU A 49 24.07 3.78 -0.41
CA LEU A 49 24.42 2.49 -0.98
C LEU A 49 24.85 2.64 -2.45
N GLY A 50 25.98 2.06 -2.83
CA GLY A 50 26.52 2.14 -4.20
C GLY A 50 27.01 3.53 -4.62
N SER A 51 27.09 4.49 -3.69
CA SER A 51 27.42 5.90 -3.94
C SER A 51 28.78 6.14 -4.61
N LEU A 52 29.71 5.18 -4.52
CA LEU A 52 31.00 5.24 -5.22
C LEU A 52 30.86 5.07 -6.73
N TYR A 53 29.75 4.52 -7.23
CA TYR A 53 29.59 4.05 -8.60
C TYR A 53 28.42 4.70 -9.37
N PRO A 54 28.28 6.05 -9.39
CA PRO A 54 27.19 6.70 -10.12
C PRO A 54 27.40 6.71 -11.64
N ASN A 55 28.63 6.51 -12.11
CA ASN A 55 28.95 6.51 -13.53
C ASN A 55 29.95 5.40 -13.90
N PRO A 56 29.47 4.20 -14.24
CA PRO A 56 30.34 3.08 -14.59
C PRO A 56 31.15 3.32 -15.87
N ALA A 57 30.67 4.12 -16.84
CA ALA A 57 31.41 4.38 -18.07
C ALA A 57 32.71 5.16 -17.79
N VAL A 58 32.66 6.18 -16.93
CA VAL A 58 33.83 6.96 -16.52
C VAL A 58 34.84 6.08 -15.78
N LEU A 59 34.37 5.27 -14.83
CA LEU A 59 35.24 4.43 -14.03
C LEU A 59 35.89 3.31 -14.86
N GLN A 60 35.12 2.69 -15.76
CA GLN A 60 35.64 1.68 -16.67
C GLN A 60 36.59 2.28 -17.72
N ALA A 61 36.44 3.55 -18.12
CA ALA A 61 37.44 4.23 -18.95
C ALA A 61 38.81 4.36 -18.25
N ALA A 62 38.81 4.61 -16.94
CA ALA A 62 40.03 4.62 -16.14
C ALA A 62 40.64 3.21 -16.05
N LEU A 63 39.83 2.20 -15.70
CA LEU A 63 40.27 0.80 -15.61
C LEU A 63 40.75 0.24 -16.95
N ALA A 64 40.22 0.71 -18.08
CA ALA A 64 40.68 0.33 -19.41
C ALA A 64 42.16 0.63 -19.66
N ARG A 65 42.70 1.66 -19.00
CA ARG A 65 44.12 2.05 -19.10
C ARG A 65 45.00 1.36 -18.05
N GLU A 66 44.42 0.96 -16.94
CA GLU A 66 45.11 0.22 -15.87
C GLU A 66 45.19 -1.30 -16.12
N THR A 67 44.39 -1.82 -17.05
CA THR A 67 44.25 -3.27 -17.32
C THR A 67 44.42 -3.60 -18.80
N SER A 68 44.78 -4.85 -19.11
CA SER A 68 45.14 -5.27 -20.47
C SER A 68 44.32 -6.43 -21.04
N ARG A 69 43.71 -7.26 -20.19
CA ARG A 69 43.05 -8.53 -20.54
C ARG A 69 41.64 -8.65 -19.99
N ILE A 70 41.39 -8.19 -18.76
CA ILE A 70 40.13 -8.39 -18.04
C ILE A 70 38.98 -7.68 -18.75
N GLY A 71 37.81 -8.30 -18.76
CA GLY A 71 36.58 -7.69 -19.27
C GLY A 71 36.13 -6.54 -18.36
N LEU A 72 35.64 -5.46 -18.96
CA LEU A 72 35.12 -4.30 -18.26
C LEU A 72 33.60 -4.30 -18.39
N ARG A 73 32.88 -4.41 -17.27
CA ARG A 73 31.44 -4.64 -17.26
C ARG A 73 30.70 -3.64 -16.38
N ALA A 74 29.58 -3.12 -16.87
CA ALA A 74 28.62 -2.44 -16.01
C ALA A 74 27.61 -3.42 -15.41
N GLY A 75 27.44 -3.40 -14.09
CA GLY A 75 26.48 -4.23 -13.35
C GLY A 75 25.02 -3.78 -13.47
N SER A 76 24.80 -2.53 -13.88
CA SER A 76 23.49 -2.00 -14.26
C SER A 76 23.71 -0.71 -15.03
N VAL A 77 23.06 -0.54 -16.17
CA VAL A 77 22.90 0.73 -16.88
C VAL A 77 21.41 0.95 -16.98
N VAL A 78 20.90 1.91 -16.22
CA VAL A 78 19.46 2.10 -16.07
C VAL A 78 18.95 2.91 -17.25
N LEU A 79 18.66 2.25 -18.37
CA LEU A 79 18.37 2.91 -19.65
C LEU A 79 17.26 3.98 -19.58
N PRO A 80 16.20 3.84 -18.77
CA PRO A 80 15.21 4.91 -18.59
C PRO A 80 15.79 6.22 -18.05
N LEU A 81 16.90 6.17 -17.30
CA LEU A 81 17.62 7.34 -16.80
C LEU A 81 18.55 7.99 -17.84
N HIS A 82 18.63 7.45 -19.06
CA HIS A 82 19.59 7.89 -20.06
C HIS A 82 18.96 8.17 -21.42
N ASN A 83 19.74 8.82 -22.28
CA ASN A 83 19.47 8.82 -23.73
C ASN A 83 20.33 7.73 -24.39
N PRO A 84 19.74 6.79 -25.17
CA PRO A 84 20.48 5.72 -25.84
C PRO A 84 21.65 6.19 -26.72
N LEU A 85 21.56 7.39 -27.32
CA LEU A 85 22.66 8.00 -28.07
C LEU A 85 23.88 8.22 -27.20
N ARG A 86 23.67 8.76 -26.00
CA ARG A 86 24.73 9.08 -25.06
C ARG A 86 25.38 7.82 -24.49
N VAL A 87 24.58 6.82 -24.14
CA VAL A 87 25.07 5.51 -23.70
C VAL A 87 25.94 4.87 -24.78
N ALA A 88 25.50 4.90 -26.05
CA ALA A 88 26.27 4.34 -27.16
C ALA A 88 27.63 5.05 -27.36
N GLU A 89 27.67 6.38 -27.28
CA GLU A 89 28.90 7.15 -27.44
C GLU A 89 29.88 6.92 -26.29
N GLU A 90 29.41 7.04 -25.05
CA GLU A 90 30.24 6.86 -23.85
C GLU A 90 30.88 5.47 -23.83
N TRP A 91 30.08 4.42 -24.03
CA TRP A 91 30.61 3.06 -24.04
C TRP A 91 31.44 2.72 -25.28
N SER A 92 31.21 3.39 -26.42
CA SER A 92 32.10 3.24 -27.58
C SER A 92 33.50 3.80 -27.30
N VAL A 93 33.60 4.89 -26.54
CA VAL A 93 34.89 5.42 -26.09
C VAL A 93 35.59 4.42 -25.18
N VAL A 94 34.91 3.85 -24.19
CA VAL A 94 35.47 2.82 -23.30
C VAL A 94 35.92 1.58 -24.11
N ASP A 95 35.13 1.19 -25.11
CA ASP A 95 35.45 0.06 -25.98
C ASP A 95 36.73 0.30 -26.79
N ASN A 96 36.91 1.51 -27.33
CA ASN A 96 38.13 1.91 -28.01
C ASN A 96 39.34 1.98 -27.07
N LEU A 97 39.17 2.53 -25.87
CA LEU A 97 40.24 2.63 -24.87
C LEU A 97 40.70 1.26 -24.38
N SER A 98 39.75 0.33 -24.22
CA SER A 98 40.02 -1.03 -23.73
C SER A 98 40.48 -1.99 -24.82
N GLY A 99 40.29 -1.66 -26.10
CA GLY A 99 40.59 -2.56 -27.22
C GLY A 99 39.55 -3.65 -27.42
N GLY A 100 38.27 -3.34 -27.17
CA GLY A 100 37.16 -4.26 -27.42
C GLY A 100 36.78 -5.15 -26.25
N ARG A 101 37.01 -4.71 -25.00
CA ARG A 101 36.79 -5.54 -23.80
C ARG A 101 35.52 -5.16 -23.02
N VAL A 102 34.64 -4.33 -23.57
CA VAL A 102 33.46 -3.79 -22.87
C VAL A 102 32.23 -4.70 -22.94
N GLY A 103 31.39 -4.63 -21.92
CA GLY A 103 30.01 -5.14 -21.92
C GLY A 103 29.17 -4.41 -20.88
N ILE A 104 27.86 -4.42 -21.03
CA ILE A 104 26.95 -3.73 -20.09
C ILE A 104 25.78 -4.63 -19.69
N SER A 105 25.36 -4.56 -18.43
CA SER A 105 24.04 -5.04 -18.01
C SER A 105 23.07 -3.88 -18.02
N VAL A 106 21.89 -4.03 -18.62
CA VAL A 106 20.85 -2.99 -18.64
C VAL A 106 19.75 -3.29 -17.63
N ALA A 107 19.10 -2.25 -17.11
CA ALA A 107 17.99 -2.38 -16.18
C ALA A 107 16.90 -1.32 -16.42
N SER A 108 15.68 -1.58 -15.93
CA SER A 108 14.58 -0.61 -15.96
C SER A 108 14.61 0.38 -14.79
N GLY A 109 15.30 0.04 -13.69
CA GLY A 109 15.33 0.86 -12.47
C GLY A 109 14.15 0.57 -11.55
N TRP A 110 14.39 0.59 -10.25
CA TRP A 110 13.38 0.26 -9.23
C TRP A 110 13.21 1.37 -8.18
N ASN A 111 14.21 2.23 -7.99
CA ASN A 111 14.16 3.32 -7.04
C ASN A 111 13.59 4.59 -7.71
N PRO A 112 12.45 5.14 -7.25
CA PRO A 112 11.88 6.37 -7.80
C PRO A 112 12.85 7.56 -7.77
N ASP A 113 13.65 7.68 -6.71
CA ASP A 113 14.54 8.84 -6.53
C ASP A 113 15.66 8.92 -7.57
N ASP A 114 16.07 7.77 -8.12
CA ASP A 114 17.05 7.71 -9.21
C ASP A 114 16.52 8.43 -10.48
N PHE A 115 15.19 8.58 -10.62
CA PHE A 115 14.52 9.22 -11.74
C PHE A 115 14.46 10.74 -11.65
N ALA A 116 15.17 11.38 -10.70
CA ALA A 116 15.28 12.83 -10.63
C ALA A 116 15.72 13.49 -11.96
N PHE A 117 16.50 12.78 -12.79
CA PHE A 117 16.87 13.25 -14.13
C PHE A 117 15.70 13.23 -15.14
N PHE A 118 14.79 12.26 -15.02
CA PHE A 118 13.67 12.02 -15.93
C PHE A 118 12.43 11.48 -15.17
N PRO A 119 11.76 12.30 -14.33
CA PRO A 119 10.71 11.81 -13.42
C PRO A 119 9.55 11.13 -14.15
N ASP A 120 9.18 11.68 -15.30
CA ASP A 120 8.05 11.20 -16.14
C ASP A 120 8.25 9.79 -16.69
N ARG A 121 9.47 9.25 -16.66
CA ARG A 121 9.78 7.91 -17.19
C ARG A 121 9.58 6.79 -16.17
N TYR A 122 9.35 7.10 -14.89
CA TYR A 122 9.29 6.07 -13.84
C TYR A 122 8.09 5.12 -14.01
N SER A 123 6.91 5.66 -14.31
CA SER A 123 5.68 4.87 -14.52
C SER A 123 5.78 3.93 -15.73
N GLY A 124 6.44 4.37 -16.81
CA GLY A 124 6.66 3.62 -18.06
C GLY A 124 8.05 2.97 -18.21
N ARG A 125 8.81 2.82 -17.11
CA ARG A 125 10.24 2.44 -17.15
C ARG A 125 10.56 1.14 -17.87
N ASN A 126 9.66 0.16 -17.83
CA ASN A 126 9.84 -1.11 -18.53
C ASN A 126 9.68 -0.96 -20.06
N ASP A 127 8.77 -0.10 -20.51
CA ASP A 127 8.56 0.20 -21.93
C ASP A 127 9.71 1.06 -22.48
N GLU A 128 10.21 2.00 -21.67
CA GLU A 128 11.43 2.76 -22.00
C GLU A 128 12.63 1.84 -22.20
N LEU A 129 12.84 0.86 -21.31
CA LEU A 129 13.88 -0.15 -21.47
C LEU A 129 13.71 -0.94 -22.78
N ALA A 130 12.51 -1.43 -23.06
CA ALA A 130 12.20 -2.20 -24.27
C ALA A 130 12.44 -1.39 -25.56
N ARG A 131 12.13 -0.09 -25.54
CA ARG A 131 12.39 0.83 -26.67
C ARG A 131 13.86 1.19 -26.83
N ALA A 132 14.60 1.33 -25.72
CA ALA A 132 15.99 1.79 -25.72
C ALA A 132 16.98 0.72 -26.23
N VAL A 133 16.77 -0.57 -25.89
CA VAL A 133 17.73 -1.64 -26.24
C VAL A 133 17.93 -1.81 -27.75
N PRO A 134 16.88 -1.88 -28.60
CA PRO A 134 17.06 -1.96 -30.05
C PRO A 134 17.79 -0.74 -30.62
N GLN A 135 17.51 0.46 -30.09
CA GLN A 135 18.18 1.70 -30.52
C GLN A 135 19.67 1.67 -30.17
N LEU A 136 20.02 1.23 -28.96
CA LEU A 136 21.41 1.09 -28.52
C LEU A 136 22.17 0.08 -29.39
N ARG A 137 21.58 -1.08 -29.70
CA ARG A 137 22.17 -2.08 -30.60
C ARG A 137 22.39 -1.52 -32.01
N ALA A 138 21.39 -0.82 -32.56
CA ALA A 138 21.49 -0.20 -33.88
C ALA A 138 22.62 0.86 -33.92
N LEU A 139 22.71 1.70 -32.89
CA LEU A 139 23.80 2.67 -32.72
C LEU A 139 25.16 2.00 -32.55
N TRP A 140 25.27 0.88 -31.84
CA TRP A 140 26.53 0.15 -31.71
C TRP A 140 27.01 -0.42 -33.04
N ARG A 141 26.09 -0.98 -33.84
CA ARG A 141 26.33 -1.33 -35.25
C ARG A 141 26.49 -0.10 -36.16
N GLY A 142 26.35 1.11 -35.59
CA GLY A 142 26.36 2.45 -36.17
C GLY A 142 25.49 2.60 -37.39
N GLU A 143 24.33 1.96 -37.33
CA GLU A 143 23.15 2.35 -38.06
C GLU A 143 22.69 3.75 -37.62
N GLN A 144 21.73 4.32 -38.35
CA GLN A 144 21.17 5.63 -38.01
C GLN A 144 19.78 5.48 -37.39
N ILE A 145 19.58 6.07 -36.22
CA ILE A 145 18.28 6.12 -35.54
C ILE A 145 17.60 7.48 -35.75
N PRO A 146 16.26 7.56 -35.74
CA PRO A 146 15.56 8.85 -35.74
C PRO A 146 15.82 9.62 -34.44
N ALA A 147 15.97 10.94 -34.55
CA ALA A 147 16.11 11.85 -33.41
C ALA A 147 15.55 13.25 -33.74
N THR A 148 15.26 14.03 -32.72
CA THR A 148 14.80 15.42 -32.88
C THR A 148 15.96 16.38 -32.63
N SER A 149 16.24 17.27 -33.57
CA SER A 149 17.26 18.31 -33.45
C SER A 149 16.82 19.46 -32.51
N GLY A 150 17.75 20.32 -32.10
CA GLY A 150 17.46 21.51 -31.30
C GLY A 150 16.52 22.54 -31.96
N THR A 151 16.21 22.38 -33.26
CA THR A 151 15.21 23.19 -33.98
C THR A 151 13.85 22.49 -34.12
N GLY A 152 13.64 21.34 -33.45
CA GLY A 152 12.43 20.53 -33.57
C GLY A 152 12.35 19.67 -34.85
N LYS A 153 13.33 19.76 -35.76
CA LYS A 153 13.34 18.98 -37.00
C LYS A 153 13.75 17.53 -36.73
N GLN A 154 13.03 16.59 -37.35
CA GLN A 154 13.41 15.17 -37.39
C GLN A 154 14.69 14.98 -38.20
N ILE A 155 15.69 14.37 -37.58
CA ILE A 155 16.99 14.04 -38.14
C ILE A 155 17.30 12.56 -37.93
N ARG A 156 18.34 12.07 -38.62
CA ARG A 156 18.87 10.72 -38.44
C ARG A 156 20.27 10.84 -37.86
N VAL A 157 20.53 10.20 -36.73
CA VAL A 157 21.78 10.33 -35.98
C VAL A 157 22.43 8.96 -35.84
N ARG A 158 23.76 8.94 -35.84
CA ARG A 158 24.59 7.77 -35.53
C ARG A 158 25.69 8.18 -34.56
N SER A 159 26.18 7.24 -33.77
CA SER A 159 27.24 7.49 -32.79
C SER A 159 28.64 7.53 -33.41
N TYR A 160 29.52 8.33 -32.81
CA TYR A 160 30.96 8.39 -33.09
C TYR A 160 31.75 8.53 -31.76
N PRO A 161 32.92 7.88 -31.57
CA PRO A 161 33.59 6.97 -32.49
C PRO A 161 32.80 5.68 -32.72
N ARG A 162 33.24 4.87 -33.69
CA ARG A 162 32.69 3.52 -33.88
C ARG A 162 33.35 2.59 -32.85
N PRO A 163 32.60 1.68 -32.21
CA PRO A 163 33.20 0.68 -31.32
C PRO A 163 34.10 -0.27 -32.09
N VAL A 164 35.08 -0.86 -31.38
CA VAL A 164 35.95 -1.93 -31.88
C VAL A 164 35.17 -3.23 -32.01
N GLN A 165 34.30 -3.53 -31.05
CA GLN A 165 33.44 -4.71 -31.09
C GLN A 165 32.27 -4.51 -32.08
N PRO A 166 31.96 -5.51 -32.92
CA PRO A 166 30.86 -5.42 -33.90
C PRO A 166 29.47 -5.41 -33.25
N GLU A 167 29.33 -6.07 -32.09
CA GLU A 167 28.12 -6.12 -31.27
C GLU A 167 28.50 -5.82 -29.83
N LEU A 168 27.56 -5.26 -29.07
CA LEU A 168 27.76 -4.95 -27.64
C LEU A 168 27.37 -6.19 -26.82
N PRO A 169 28.30 -6.82 -26.08
CA PRO A 169 27.94 -7.82 -25.09
C PRO A 169 27.00 -7.20 -24.05
N MET A 170 25.77 -7.71 -23.98
CA MET A 170 24.69 -7.11 -23.20
C MET A 170 24.03 -8.14 -22.28
N TRP A 171 23.86 -7.77 -21.02
CA TRP A 171 23.11 -8.49 -20.00
C TRP A 171 21.85 -7.70 -19.65
N MET A 172 20.90 -8.35 -18.98
CA MET A 172 19.86 -7.67 -18.22
C MET A 172 19.97 -8.05 -16.75
N THR A 173 19.92 -7.04 -15.87
CA THR A 173 19.90 -7.25 -14.43
C THR A 173 18.49 -7.65 -14.01
N ALA A 174 18.34 -8.82 -13.40
CA ALA A 174 17.07 -9.35 -12.94
C ALA A 174 17.16 -9.79 -11.48
N ALA A 175 16.18 -9.37 -10.68
CA ALA A 175 15.91 -9.93 -9.34
C ALA A 175 15.12 -11.24 -9.48
N SER A 176 14.54 -11.78 -8.40
CA SER A 176 13.86 -13.09 -8.38
C SER A 176 12.50 -13.20 -9.10
N SER A 177 12.09 -12.23 -9.93
CA SER A 177 10.81 -12.32 -10.68
C SER A 177 10.94 -13.21 -11.93
N PRO A 178 10.07 -14.23 -12.11
CA PRO A 178 10.07 -15.07 -13.32
C PRO A 178 9.92 -14.27 -14.62
N GLU A 179 9.13 -13.20 -14.60
CA GLU A 179 8.90 -12.34 -15.77
C GLU A 179 10.15 -11.52 -16.14
N SER A 180 10.99 -11.15 -15.17
CA SER A 180 12.27 -10.48 -15.47
C SER A 180 13.24 -11.44 -16.19
N PHE A 181 13.30 -12.71 -15.76
CA PHE A 181 14.08 -13.74 -16.45
C PHE A 181 13.54 -14.01 -17.86
N ALA A 182 12.22 -14.13 -18.01
CA ALA A 182 11.58 -14.34 -19.31
C ALA A 182 11.85 -13.15 -20.26
N ARG A 183 11.81 -11.92 -19.76
CA ARG A 183 12.09 -10.70 -20.54
C ARG A 183 13.53 -10.65 -21.05
N ALA A 184 14.52 -10.94 -20.20
CA ALA A 184 15.91 -11.07 -20.64
C ALA A 184 16.02 -12.10 -21.78
N GLY A 185 15.26 -13.19 -21.65
CA GLY A 185 15.14 -14.24 -22.66
C GLY A 185 14.63 -13.71 -24.00
N ARG A 186 13.47 -13.03 -23.98
CA ARG A 186 12.82 -12.46 -25.18
C ARG A 186 13.64 -11.36 -25.86
N MET A 187 14.46 -10.63 -25.10
CA MET A 187 15.37 -9.60 -25.64
C MET A 187 16.65 -10.18 -26.25
N GLY A 188 16.92 -11.47 -26.05
CA GLY A 188 18.12 -12.14 -26.54
C GLY A 188 19.41 -11.64 -25.89
N VAL A 189 19.33 -11.04 -24.70
CA VAL A 189 20.48 -10.59 -23.90
C VAL A 189 20.91 -11.70 -22.93
N ASN A 190 22.11 -11.56 -22.36
CA ASN A 190 22.57 -12.39 -21.24
C ASN A 190 21.84 -12.00 -19.93
N LEU A 191 22.04 -12.76 -18.86
CA LEU A 191 21.34 -12.57 -17.59
C LEU A 191 22.33 -12.31 -16.44
N LEU A 192 22.10 -11.27 -15.66
CA LEU A 192 22.81 -10.99 -14.40
C LEU A 192 21.80 -11.03 -13.24
N THR A 193 22.04 -11.86 -12.23
CA THR A 193 21.12 -12.10 -11.08
C THR A 193 21.90 -12.34 -9.78
N HIS A 194 21.22 -12.60 -8.67
CA HIS A 194 21.81 -12.88 -7.35
C HIS A 194 21.11 -14.04 -6.62
N LEU A 195 21.66 -14.47 -5.47
CA LEU A 195 21.04 -15.45 -4.55
C LEU A 195 20.47 -14.85 -3.25
N LEU A 196 20.50 -13.53 -3.08
CA LEU A 196 20.09 -12.91 -1.81
C LEU A 196 18.65 -13.26 -1.39
N ASP A 197 17.68 -13.18 -2.31
CA ASP A 197 16.25 -13.41 -2.06
C ASP A 197 15.73 -14.76 -2.62
N GLN A 198 16.62 -15.62 -3.12
CA GLN A 198 16.25 -16.90 -3.74
C GLN A 198 17.32 -17.97 -3.48
N GLY A 199 16.89 -19.23 -3.29
CA GLY A 199 17.80 -20.38 -3.21
C GLY A 199 18.29 -20.86 -4.59
N VAL A 200 19.23 -21.80 -4.58
CA VAL A 200 19.78 -22.42 -5.80
C VAL A 200 18.68 -23.10 -6.62
N GLU A 201 17.74 -23.78 -5.96
CA GLU A 201 16.64 -24.52 -6.59
C GLU A 201 15.69 -23.56 -7.32
N GLY A 202 15.30 -22.47 -6.65
CA GLY A 202 14.49 -21.44 -7.26
C GLY A 202 15.21 -20.72 -8.41
N LEU A 203 16.52 -20.56 -8.33
CA LEU A 203 17.30 -20.01 -9.44
C LEU A 203 17.29 -20.97 -10.65
N ALA A 204 17.35 -22.29 -10.45
CA ALA A 204 17.32 -23.28 -11.51
C ALA A 204 16.03 -23.20 -12.36
N GLU A 205 14.88 -23.07 -11.69
CA GLU A 205 13.57 -22.89 -12.35
C GLU A 205 13.51 -21.62 -13.19
N ARG A 206 14.09 -20.53 -12.67
CA ARG A 206 14.11 -19.24 -13.37
C ARG A 206 15.09 -19.23 -14.55
N ILE A 207 16.24 -19.88 -14.41
CA ILE A 207 17.16 -20.10 -15.55
C ILE A 207 16.43 -20.88 -16.64
N THR A 208 15.64 -21.91 -16.29
CA THR A 208 14.83 -22.66 -17.26
C THR A 208 13.84 -21.73 -17.99
N THR A 209 13.15 -20.86 -17.24
CA THR A 209 12.26 -19.83 -17.81
C THR A 209 12.97 -18.90 -18.79
N TYR A 210 14.16 -18.40 -18.43
CA TYR A 210 14.99 -17.55 -19.28
C TYR A 210 15.40 -18.26 -20.59
N ARG A 211 15.87 -19.50 -20.49
CA ARG A 211 16.31 -20.30 -21.65
C ARG A 211 15.15 -20.60 -22.59
N LYS A 212 13.99 -20.99 -22.05
CA LYS A 212 12.76 -21.21 -22.82
C LYS A 212 12.32 -19.94 -23.57
N ALA A 213 12.31 -18.80 -22.89
CA ALA A 213 11.93 -17.53 -23.49
C ALA A 213 12.91 -17.07 -24.59
N ARG A 214 14.21 -17.36 -24.45
CA ARG A 214 15.22 -17.15 -25.51
C ARG A 214 14.90 -17.97 -26.76
N ALA A 215 14.64 -19.26 -26.59
CA ALA A 215 14.32 -20.17 -27.69
C ALA A 215 13.05 -19.73 -28.43
N GLN A 216 12.00 -19.37 -27.68
CA GLN A 216 10.74 -18.88 -28.24
C GLN A 216 10.89 -17.57 -29.02
N ALA A 217 11.82 -16.70 -28.62
CA ALA A 217 12.14 -15.46 -29.33
C ALA A 217 13.14 -15.64 -30.49
N GLY A 218 13.47 -16.89 -30.84
CA GLY A 218 14.36 -17.21 -31.97
C GLY A 218 15.85 -17.04 -31.69
N PHE A 219 16.25 -16.88 -30.43
CA PHE A 219 17.66 -16.85 -30.02
C PHE A 219 18.12 -18.24 -29.60
N ASP A 220 19.38 -18.57 -29.87
CA ASP A 220 19.98 -19.82 -29.39
C ASP A 220 19.90 -19.88 -27.84
N PRO A 221 19.16 -20.82 -27.24
CA PRO A 221 19.02 -20.92 -25.79
C PRO A 221 20.38 -21.14 -25.10
N GLU A 222 21.37 -21.81 -25.72
CA GLU A 222 22.69 -22.05 -25.10
C GLU A 222 23.63 -20.84 -25.16
N ALA A 223 23.47 -19.96 -26.14
CA ALA A 223 24.35 -18.82 -26.31
C ALA A 223 24.18 -17.72 -25.24
N GLY A 224 23.09 -17.75 -24.45
CA GLY A 224 22.88 -16.82 -23.34
C GLY A 224 23.84 -17.11 -22.18
N GLN A 225 24.48 -16.10 -21.59
CA GLN A 225 25.29 -16.28 -20.38
C GLN A 225 24.46 -15.98 -19.13
N VAL A 226 24.60 -16.79 -18.08
CA VAL A 226 24.01 -16.54 -16.77
C VAL A 226 25.12 -16.21 -15.78
N THR A 227 25.12 -14.97 -15.29
CA THR A 227 26.05 -14.43 -14.31
C THR A 227 25.34 -14.27 -12.97
N VAL A 228 25.90 -14.82 -11.89
CA VAL A 228 25.33 -14.74 -10.53
C VAL A 228 26.26 -13.94 -9.63
N MET A 229 25.74 -12.87 -9.05
CA MET A 229 26.40 -12.08 -8.01
C MET A 229 26.34 -12.81 -6.68
N LEU A 230 27.49 -12.95 -6.01
CA LEU A 230 27.62 -13.57 -4.68
C LEU A 230 28.52 -12.75 -3.79
N HIS A 231 28.07 -12.43 -2.57
CA HIS A 231 28.93 -11.94 -1.50
C HIS A 231 30.10 -12.89 -1.29
N THR A 232 31.33 -12.37 -1.31
CA THR A 232 32.54 -13.18 -1.35
C THR A 232 33.58 -12.66 -0.37
N PHE A 233 33.99 -13.50 0.58
CA PHE A 233 35.07 -13.20 1.52
C PHE A 233 35.80 -14.50 1.89
N LEU A 234 36.97 -14.71 1.27
CA LEU A 234 37.71 -15.96 1.37
C LEU A 234 39.05 -15.79 2.08
N GLY A 235 39.33 -16.70 3.02
CA GLY A 235 40.59 -16.79 3.75
C GLY A 235 41.27 -18.15 3.55
N ALA A 236 42.45 -18.31 4.15
CA ALA A 236 43.10 -19.62 4.23
C ALA A 236 42.41 -20.55 5.25
N ASP A 237 41.82 -19.98 6.29
CA ASP A 237 41.02 -20.68 7.30
C ASP A 237 39.55 -20.27 7.16
N ALA A 238 38.67 -21.27 7.03
CA ALA A 238 37.24 -21.02 6.79
C ALA A 238 36.56 -20.40 8.02
N GLY A 239 36.90 -20.84 9.23
CA GLY A 239 36.28 -20.35 10.47
C GLY A 239 36.61 -18.88 10.72
N GLN A 240 37.87 -18.49 10.51
CA GLN A 240 38.29 -17.09 10.62
C GLN A 240 37.62 -16.20 9.57
N ALA A 241 37.50 -16.68 8.33
CA ALA A 241 36.84 -15.92 7.26
C ALA A 241 35.33 -15.73 7.52
N ILE A 242 34.66 -16.78 8.02
CA ILE A 242 33.24 -16.70 8.42
C ILE A 242 33.07 -15.74 9.59
N GLU A 243 33.93 -15.78 10.60
CA GLU A 243 33.75 -14.87 11.73
C GLU A 243 34.05 -13.41 11.35
N ALA A 244 35.11 -13.16 10.58
CA ALA A 244 35.47 -11.82 10.15
C ALA A 244 34.45 -11.17 9.20
N ALA A 245 33.67 -11.97 8.46
CA ALA A 245 32.66 -11.46 7.55
C ALA A 245 31.31 -11.17 8.23
N ARG A 246 31.07 -11.67 9.46
CA ARG A 246 29.79 -11.61 10.18
C ARG A 246 29.26 -10.19 10.31
N ASP A 247 29.97 -9.32 11.03
CA ASP A 247 29.49 -7.97 11.29
C ASP A 247 29.36 -7.14 10.01
N PRO A 248 30.34 -7.12 9.08
CA PRO A 248 30.18 -6.42 7.80
C PRO A 248 28.96 -6.89 6.98
N TYR A 249 28.65 -8.18 7.00
CA TYR A 249 27.51 -8.72 6.28
C TYR A 249 26.18 -8.38 6.99
N CYS A 250 26.12 -8.46 8.32
CA CYS A 250 24.95 -8.05 9.09
C CYS A 250 24.63 -6.57 8.85
N GLU A 251 25.63 -5.69 8.90
CA GLU A 251 25.45 -4.26 8.57
C GLU A 251 24.99 -4.05 7.13
N TYR A 252 25.56 -4.81 6.19
CA TYR A 252 25.05 -4.83 4.82
C TYR A 252 23.57 -5.22 4.77
N LEU A 253 23.12 -6.26 5.49
CA LEU A 253 21.72 -6.69 5.50
C LEU A 253 20.79 -5.63 6.09
N LYS A 254 21.18 -4.96 7.20
CA LYS A 254 20.42 -3.86 7.80
C LYS A 254 20.21 -2.70 6.82
N GLY A 255 21.28 -2.29 6.13
CA GLY A 255 21.21 -1.25 5.10
C GLY A 255 20.41 -1.65 3.84
N ASN A 256 20.04 -2.93 3.70
CA ASN A 256 19.47 -3.51 2.49
C ASN A 256 18.20 -4.33 2.72
N LEU A 257 17.44 -4.08 3.79
CA LEU A 257 16.21 -4.81 4.14
C LEU A 257 15.16 -4.82 3.02
N GLY A 258 15.09 -3.77 2.21
CA GLY A 258 14.21 -3.71 1.03
C GLY A 258 14.49 -4.79 -0.01
N LEU A 259 15.73 -5.29 -0.11
CA LEU A 259 16.10 -6.42 -0.98
C LEU A 259 15.74 -7.79 -0.38
N LEU A 260 15.41 -7.84 0.92
CA LEU A 260 15.00 -9.06 1.63
C LEU A 260 13.49 -9.31 1.58
N LYS A 261 12.68 -8.34 1.10
CA LYS A 261 11.23 -8.50 0.90
C LYS A 261 10.85 -9.73 0.06
N GLY A 262 11.71 -10.13 -0.88
CA GLY A 262 11.50 -11.33 -1.72
C GLY A 262 11.45 -12.66 -0.94
N LEU A 263 12.03 -12.71 0.28
CA LEU A 263 11.92 -13.89 1.15
C LEU A 263 10.49 -14.07 1.65
N ALA A 264 9.77 -12.98 1.97
CA ALA A 264 8.38 -13.00 2.43
C ALA A 264 7.40 -13.40 1.30
N SER A 265 7.62 -12.89 0.08
CA SER A 265 6.71 -13.11 -1.05
C SER A 265 6.74 -14.53 -1.65
N SER A 266 7.78 -15.32 -1.38
CA SER A 266 7.97 -16.65 -1.99
C SER A 266 7.12 -17.79 -1.37
N ARG A 267 6.38 -17.53 -0.27
CA ARG A 267 5.56 -18.53 0.43
C ARG A 267 4.09 -18.14 0.64
N GLY A 268 3.61 -17.10 -0.06
CA GLY A 268 2.16 -16.85 -0.20
C GLY A 268 1.42 -16.39 1.07
N ARG A 269 2.10 -15.78 2.04
CA ARG A 269 1.48 -15.12 3.20
C ARG A 269 2.02 -13.68 3.34
N GLY A 270 1.21 -12.82 3.95
CA GLY A 270 1.29 -11.35 3.88
C GLY A 270 2.63 -10.69 4.22
N ASP A 271 2.76 -9.45 3.74
CA ASP A 271 3.94 -8.58 3.83
C ASP A 271 4.22 -8.24 5.31
N VAL A 272 5.24 -8.86 5.91
CA VAL A 272 5.68 -8.46 7.26
C VAL A 272 6.70 -7.33 7.15
N ASP A 273 6.43 -6.22 7.84
CA ASP A 273 7.32 -5.07 7.85
C ASP A 273 8.51 -5.28 8.82
N ILE A 274 9.57 -5.85 8.28
CA ILE A 274 10.84 -6.07 8.98
C ILE A 274 11.47 -4.71 9.38
N GLN A 275 11.18 -3.61 8.65
CA GLN A 275 11.79 -2.31 8.92
C GLN A 275 11.27 -1.63 10.19
N ALA A 276 10.15 -2.12 10.73
CA ALA A 276 9.55 -1.64 11.98
C ALA A 276 10.06 -2.38 13.24
N LEU A 277 11.00 -3.33 13.10
CA LEU A 277 11.57 -4.04 14.26
C LEU A 277 12.45 -3.09 15.10
N PRO A 278 12.38 -3.18 16.45
CA PRO A 278 13.34 -2.54 17.34
C PRO A 278 14.79 -2.90 16.98
N GLU A 279 15.74 -2.01 17.25
CA GLU A 279 17.15 -2.19 16.85
C GLU A 279 17.76 -3.51 17.37
N GLU A 280 17.44 -3.90 18.60
CA GLU A 280 17.91 -5.15 19.20
C GLU A 280 17.34 -6.40 18.49
N GLU A 281 16.04 -6.38 18.15
CA GLU A 281 15.38 -7.44 17.38
C GLU A 281 15.92 -7.50 15.94
N MET A 282 16.17 -6.34 15.34
CA MET A 282 16.78 -6.22 14.02
C MET A 282 18.18 -6.85 14.00
N ASN A 283 19.00 -6.57 15.01
CA ASN A 283 20.34 -7.14 15.15
C ASN A 283 20.27 -8.67 15.22
N GLN A 284 19.39 -9.21 16.06
CA GLN A 284 19.18 -10.65 16.20
C GLN A 284 18.70 -11.29 14.88
N PHE A 285 17.78 -10.64 14.19
CA PHE A 285 17.26 -11.09 12.89
C PHE A 285 18.36 -11.18 11.82
N VAL A 286 19.20 -10.14 11.67
CA VAL A 286 20.26 -10.17 10.65
C VAL A 286 21.39 -11.15 10.99
N HIS A 287 21.70 -11.35 12.27
CA HIS A 287 22.65 -12.39 12.69
C HIS A 287 22.14 -13.80 12.36
N PHE A 288 20.84 -14.05 12.54
CA PHE A 288 20.23 -15.30 12.12
C PHE A 288 20.30 -15.49 10.58
N LEU A 289 19.99 -14.45 9.80
CA LEU A 289 20.10 -14.51 8.34
C LEU A 289 21.54 -14.76 7.89
N TYR A 290 22.52 -14.17 8.59
CA TYR A 290 23.93 -14.36 8.31
C TYR A 290 24.34 -15.83 8.40
N GLU A 291 24.00 -16.52 9.50
CA GLU A 291 24.32 -17.95 9.69
C GLU A 291 23.84 -18.81 8.52
N ARG A 292 22.65 -18.50 8.00
CA ARG A 292 22.06 -19.23 6.87
C ARG A 292 22.69 -18.85 5.53
N PHE A 293 22.91 -17.56 5.27
CA PHE A 293 23.41 -17.10 3.98
C PHE A 293 24.91 -17.35 3.80
N ALA A 294 25.69 -17.27 4.88
CA ALA A 294 27.11 -17.63 4.90
C ALA A 294 27.33 -19.07 4.40
N ALA A 295 26.49 -20.00 4.85
CA ALA A 295 26.60 -21.42 4.50
C ALA A 295 26.03 -21.78 3.12
N GLU A 296 24.89 -21.19 2.73
CA GLU A 296 24.11 -21.69 1.58
C GLU A 296 24.13 -20.80 0.33
N ARG A 297 24.45 -19.50 0.48
CA ARG A 297 24.15 -18.48 -0.55
C ARG A 297 25.28 -17.49 -0.83
N SER A 298 26.44 -17.67 -0.22
CA SER A 298 27.61 -16.79 -0.37
C SER A 298 28.90 -17.59 -0.47
N LEU A 299 29.98 -16.92 -0.90
CA LEU A 299 31.33 -17.49 -0.96
C LEU A 299 32.14 -16.95 0.22
N ILE A 300 31.73 -17.31 1.43
CA ILE A 300 32.39 -16.92 2.68
C ILE A 300 33.00 -18.16 3.32
N GLY A 301 34.31 -18.15 3.58
CA GLY A 301 35.04 -19.31 4.10
C GLY A 301 36.40 -19.54 3.42
N SER A 302 36.71 -20.78 3.04
CA SER A 302 37.91 -21.13 2.28
C SER A 302 37.58 -21.55 0.85
N PRO A 303 38.57 -21.62 -0.06
CA PRO A 303 38.35 -22.12 -1.42
C PRO A 303 37.68 -23.51 -1.46
N GLU A 304 38.05 -24.38 -0.53
CA GLU A 304 37.52 -25.74 -0.42
C GLU A 304 36.08 -25.75 0.10
N SER A 305 35.75 -24.92 1.09
CA SER A 305 34.39 -24.85 1.65
C SER A 305 33.39 -24.19 0.69
N SER A 306 33.86 -23.33 -0.22
CA SER A 306 33.02 -22.66 -1.22
C SER A 306 32.84 -23.44 -2.53
N LEU A 307 33.70 -24.43 -2.82
CA LEU A 307 33.62 -25.25 -4.03
C LEU A 307 32.28 -26.01 -4.21
N PRO A 308 31.63 -26.56 -3.16
CA PRO A 308 30.33 -27.22 -3.28
C PRO A 308 29.22 -26.31 -3.85
N LEU A 309 29.17 -25.04 -3.42
CA LEU A 309 28.19 -24.09 -3.95
C LEU A 309 28.47 -23.79 -5.43
N ALA A 310 29.74 -23.61 -5.80
CA ALA A 310 30.16 -23.45 -7.20
C ALA A 310 29.73 -24.63 -8.09
N ARG A 311 29.84 -25.87 -7.61
CA ARG A 311 29.38 -27.08 -8.31
C ARG A 311 27.86 -27.08 -8.52
N ARG A 312 27.09 -26.78 -7.46
CA ARG A 312 25.62 -26.69 -7.52
C ARG A 312 25.17 -25.64 -8.54
N LEU A 313 25.79 -24.46 -8.53
CA LEU A 313 25.48 -23.38 -9.47
C LEU A 313 25.83 -23.75 -10.92
N ALA A 314 26.98 -24.39 -11.14
CA ALA A 314 27.35 -24.88 -12.46
C ALA A 314 26.37 -25.94 -13.00
N ALA A 315 25.86 -26.82 -12.14
CA ALA A 315 24.90 -27.86 -12.50
C ALA A 315 23.55 -27.29 -12.98
N ILE A 316 23.12 -26.14 -12.46
CA ILE A 316 21.87 -25.48 -12.86
C ILE A 316 22.06 -24.49 -14.03
N GLY A 317 23.26 -24.45 -14.61
CA GLY A 317 23.53 -23.67 -15.84
C GLY A 317 24.04 -22.24 -15.62
N VAL A 318 24.62 -21.93 -14.45
CA VAL A 318 25.36 -20.69 -14.22
C VAL A 318 26.71 -20.72 -14.94
N ASP A 319 27.01 -19.68 -15.71
CA ASP A 319 28.24 -19.58 -16.52
C ASP A 319 29.37 -18.84 -15.78
N GLU A 320 29.00 -17.85 -14.96
CA GLU A 320 29.90 -16.90 -14.33
C GLU A 320 29.46 -16.56 -12.90
N LEU A 321 30.41 -16.54 -11.98
CA LEU A 321 30.23 -15.99 -10.64
C LEU A 321 30.85 -14.59 -10.58
N ALA A 322 30.04 -13.59 -10.26
CA ALA A 322 30.47 -12.22 -10.01
C ALA A 322 30.64 -12.03 -8.49
N CYS A 323 31.88 -12.12 -8.03
CA CYS A 323 32.25 -12.10 -6.62
C CYS A 323 32.19 -10.67 -6.07
N LEU A 324 31.17 -10.36 -5.29
CA LEU A 324 30.98 -9.06 -4.64
C LEU A 324 31.90 -8.93 -3.43
N LEU A 325 32.85 -8.00 -3.51
CA LEU A 325 33.96 -7.89 -2.55
C LEU A 325 33.80 -6.77 -1.51
N ASP A 326 33.10 -5.69 -1.85
CA ASP A 326 33.02 -4.44 -1.08
C ASP A 326 31.69 -4.27 -0.34
N PHE A 327 31.18 -5.38 0.24
CA PHE A 327 29.97 -5.36 1.05
C PHE A 327 30.18 -4.84 2.48
N GLY A 328 31.39 -4.37 2.83
CA GLY A 328 31.73 -3.83 4.13
C GLY A 328 33.07 -4.26 4.76
N PRO A 329 33.72 -5.39 4.40
CA PRO A 329 34.94 -5.79 5.08
C PRO A 329 36.11 -4.83 4.80
N PRO A 330 37.10 -4.71 5.70
CA PRO A 330 38.26 -3.84 5.51
C PRO A 330 39.07 -4.14 4.24
N VAL A 331 39.55 -3.09 3.57
CA VAL A 331 40.27 -3.17 2.27
C VAL A 331 41.46 -4.13 2.33
N ASP A 332 42.27 -4.06 3.38
CA ASP A 332 43.45 -4.91 3.57
C ASP A 332 43.08 -6.39 3.68
N GLN A 333 41.95 -6.71 4.34
CA GLN A 333 41.45 -8.07 4.44
C GLN A 333 40.90 -8.59 3.12
N VAL A 334 40.16 -7.75 2.38
CA VAL A 334 39.68 -8.11 1.03
C VAL A 334 40.86 -8.40 0.10
N MET A 335 41.88 -7.53 0.10
CA MET A 335 43.08 -7.71 -0.71
C MET A 335 43.87 -8.97 -0.31
N ALA A 336 43.95 -9.28 0.99
CA ALA A 336 44.57 -10.50 1.48
C ALA A 336 43.81 -11.78 1.07
N GLY A 337 42.51 -11.69 0.81
CA GLY A 337 41.66 -12.80 0.37
C GLY A 337 41.72 -13.09 -1.14
N LEU A 338 42.22 -12.16 -1.97
CA LEU A 338 42.28 -12.35 -3.44
C LEU A 338 43.06 -13.60 -3.89
N PRO A 339 44.19 -13.99 -3.26
CA PRO A 339 44.86 -15.26 -3.58
C PRO A 339 44.01 -16.50 -3.27
N SER A 340 43.20 -16.48 -2.21
CA SER A 340 42.24 -17.56 -1.93
C SER A 340 41.13 -17.60 -2.99
N LEU A 341 40.63 -16.44 -3.41
CA LEU A 341 39.67 -16.37 -4.51
C LEU A 341 40.26 -16.87 -5.84
N ASP A 342 41.53 -16.56 -6.13
CA ASP A 342 42.25 -17.10 -7.29
C ASP A 342 42.40 -18.63 -7.18
N LYS A 343 42.64 -19.16 -5.98
CA LYS A 343 42.64 -20.60 -5.75
C LYS A 343 41.29 -21.25 -6.04
N LEU A 344 40.18 -20.64 -5.63
CA LEU A 344 38.83 -21.13 -5.99
C LEU A 344 38.60 -21.08 -7.51
N ARG A 345 39.12 -20.06 -8.21
CA ARG A 345 39.07 -19.98 -9.67
C ARG A 345 39.81 -21.15 -10.33
N GLU A 346 41.00 -21.50 -9.85
CA GLU A 346 41.74 -22.67 -10.33
C GLU A 346 40.97 -23.98 -10.06
N LEU A 347 40.46 -24.15 -8.83
CA LEU A 347 39.71 -25.34 -8.43
C LEU A 347 38.48 -25.54 -9.33
N THR A 348 37.70 -24.49 -9.56
CA THR A 348 36.49 -24.56 -10.40
C THR A 348 36.77 -24.71 -11.90
N ALA A 349 37.98 -24.39 -12.37
CA ALA A 349 38.37 -24.58 -13.77
C ALA A 349 38.60 -26.07 -14.09
N ASP A 350 39.21 -26.80 -13.15
CA ASP A 350 39.62 -28.21 -13.34
C ASP A 350 38.65 -29.23 -12.70
N ASP A 351 37.64 -28.77 -11.95
CA ASP A 351 36.72 -29.64 -11.22
C ASP A 351 35.83 -30.50 -12.16
N PRO A 352 35.87 -31.85 -12.06
CA PRO A 352 35.10 -32.73 -12.93
C PRO A 352 33.58 -32.55 -12.86
N GLU A 353 33.03 -32.15 -11.70
CA GLU A 353 31.59 -31.96 -11.50
C GLU A 353 31.14 -30.62 -12.10
N VAL A 354 31.93 -29.56 -11.94
CA VAL A 354 31.69 -28.28 -12.64
C VAL A 354 31.75 -28.48 -14.16
N LEU A 355 32.76 -29.21 -14.66
CA LEU A 355 32.89 -29.51 -16.08
C LEU A 355 31.77 -30.43 -16.59
N ARG A 356 31.25 -31.33 -15.75
CA ARG A 356 30.09 -32.17 -16.06
C ARG A 356 28.81 -31.33 -16.14
N GLY A 357 28.52 -30.48 -15.15
CA GLY A 357 27.34 -29.60 -15.18
C GLY A 357 27.28 -28.72 -16.45
N ILE A 358 28.44 -28.20 -16.87
CA ILE A 358 28.56 -27.43 -18.13
C ILE A 358 28.29 -28.30 -19.37
N ARG A 359 28.66 -29.59 -19.36
CA ARG A 359 28.40 -30.54 -20.46
C ARG A 359 26.96 -31.01 -20.49
N ASP A 360 26.42 -31.44 -19.35
CA ASP A 360 25.06 -31.98 -19.21
C ASP A 360 24.02 -30.92 -19.62
N ARG A 361 24.30 -29.63 -19.36
CA ARG A 361 23.53 -28.50 -19.90
C ARG A 361 23.42 -28.52 -21.43
N ARG A 362 24.54 -28.72 -22.14
CA ARG A 362 24.55 -28.73 -23.62
C ARG A 362 23.70 -29.87 -24.19
N GLU A 363 23.56 -30.97 -23.45
CA GLU A 363 22.73 -32.11 -23.83
C GLU A 363 21.25 -31.89 -23.45
N ALA A 364 20.96 -31.35 -22.26
CA ALA A 364 19.60 -31.02 -21.81
C ALA A 364 18.93 -29.96 -22.71
N VAL A 365 19.70 -29.04 -23.31
CA VAL A 365 19.16 -28.02 -24.21
C VAL A 365 19.03 -28.48 -25.67
N ALA A 366 19.77 -29.51 -26.09
CA ALA A 366 19.54 -30.17 -27.37
C ALA A 366 18.14 -30.82 -27.45
N LEU A 367 17.56 -31.22 -26.32
CA LEU A 367 16.16 -31.66 -26.22
C LEU A 367 15.14 -30.53 -26.44
N TYR A 368 15.47 -29.28 -26.11
CA TYR A 368 14.60 -28.11 -26.40
C TYR A 368 14.70 -27.66 -27.87
N ALA A 369 15.82 -27.91 -28.54
CA ALA A 369 16.06 -27.52 -29.92
C ALA A 369 15.66 -28.58 -30.97
N GLN A 370 15.49 -29.84 -30.57
CA GLN A 370 15.11 -30.96 -31.48
C GLN A 370 13.61 -31.31 -31.48
N SER A 371 12.77 -30.44 -30.93
CA SER A 371 11.33 -30.50 -31.12
C SER A 371 10.92 -29.42 -32.14
N PRO A 372 10.66 -29.76 -33.41
CA PRO A 372 9.85 -28.91 -34.28
C PRO A 372 8.41 -28.77 -33.75
N ASP A 373 8.00 -29.69 -32.86
CA ASP A 373 6.79 -29.63 -32.06
C ASP A 373 7.15 -29.86 -30.59
N GLY A 374 7.00 -28.83 -29.77
CA GLY A 374 7.31 -28.87 -28.34
C GLY A 374 6.50 -29.94 -27.60
N THR A 375 7.12 -31.08 -27.34
CA THR A 375 6.64 -32.06 -26.37
C THR A 375 7.78 -32.38 -25.39
N ALA A 376 7.74 -31.77 -24.20
CA ALA A 376 8.46 -32.29 -23.04
C ALA A 376 7.79 -31.82 -21.75
N ALA A 377 7.06 -32.73 -21.11
CA ALA A 377 7.08 -32.95 -19.66
C ALA A 377 6.11 -34.08 -19.34
N GLY A 378 6.58 -35.06 -18.57
CA GLY A 378 5.78 -36.17 -18.08
C GLY A 378 4.52 -35.67 -17.40
N THR A 379 3.40 -36.15 -17.91
CA THR A 379 2.19 -36.37 -17.16
C THR A 379 2.56 -37.04 -15.82
N HIS A 380 2.35 -36.36 -14.70
CA HIS A 380 1.62 -37.04 -13.65
C HIS A 380 0.32 -37.50 -14.33
N GLU A 381 0.12 -38.80 -14.47
CA GLU A 381 -1.21 -39.32 -14.75
C GLU A 381 -2.07 -38.98 -13.53
N PRO A 382 -3.04 -38.05 -13.59
CA PRO A 382 -4.26 -38.31 -12.86
C PRO A 382 -4.89 -39.51 -13.55
N ALA A 383 -5.30 -40.51 -12.77
CA ALA A 383 -5.99 -41.70 -13.28
C ALA A 383 -7.02 -41.28 -14.34
N ALA A 384 -6.78 -41.69 -15.59
CA ALA A 384 -7.66 -41.38 -16.69
C ALA A 384 -8.95 -42.16 -16.51
N GLU A 385 -10.00 -41.47 -16.03
CA GLU A 385 -11.36 -41.91 -16.31
C GLU A 385 -11.62 -41.77 -17.83
N PRO A 386 -12.24 -42.78 -18.47
CA PRO A 386 -12.36 -42.85 -19.91
C PRO A 386 -13.07 -41.62 -20.47
N ALA A 387 -12.43 -40.93 -21.42
CA ALA A 387 -13.01 -39.79 -22.13
C ALA A 387 -14.25 -40.23 -22.93
N ALA A 388 -15.37 -39.52 -22.69
CA ALA A 388 -16.55 -39.57 -23.55
C ALA A 388 -16.17 -39.09 -24.97
N PRO A 389 -16.89 -39.52 -26.02
CA PRO A 389 -16.60 -39.12 -27.39
C PRO A 389 -16.69 -37.59 -27.55
N ALA A 390 -15.68 -37.00 -28.19
CA ALA A 390 -15.65 -35.57 -28.50
C ALA A 390 -16.92 -35.16 -29.28
N PRO A 391 -17.47 -33.96 -29.04
CA PRO A 391 -18.62 -33.48 -29.79
C PRO A 391 -18.30 -33.41 -31.29
N ALA A 392 -19.29 -33.76 -32.12
CA ALA A 392 -19.18 -33.66 -33.57
C ALA A 392 -19.23 -32.19 -33.99
N TRP A 393 -18.07 -31.57 -34.16
CA TRP A 393 -17.96 -30.17 -34.52
C TRP A 393 -18.33 -29.92 -36.00
N THR A 394 -18.93 -28.76 -36.25
CA THR A 394 -19.12 -28.16 -37.58
C THR A 394 -18.66 -26.70 -37.50
N ASP A 395 -18.03 -26.19 -38.56
CA ASP A 395 -17.61 -24.80 -38.66
C ASP A 395 -18.64 -23.98 -39.50
N ASP A 396 -19.85 -24.54 -39.70
CA ASP A 396 -20.97 -23.87 -40.37
C ASP A 396 -21.93 -23.23 -39.32
N PRO A 397 -21.96 -21.89 -39.21
CA PRO A 397 -22.79 -21.22 -38.22
C PRO A 397 -24.29 -21.39 -38.50
N ASP A 398 -24.71 -21.62 -39.75
CA ASP A 398 -26.13 -21.82 -40.08
C ASP A 398 -26.61 -23.23 -39.69
N GLU A 399 -25.72 -24.23 -39.70
CA GLU A 399 -26.02 -25.56 -39.15
C GLU A 399 -26.13 -25.54 -37.61
N ILE A 400 -25.32 -24.73 -36.93
CA ILE A 400 -25.38 -24.58 -35.47
C ILE A 400 -26.63 -23.79 -35.07
N ARG A 401 -26.99 -22.72 -35.80
CA ARG A 401 -28.23 -21.94 -35.56
C ARG A 401 -29.51 -22.77 -35.68
N GLN A 402 -29.51 -23.84 -36.47
CA GLN A 402 -30.65 -24.76 -36.52
C GLN A 402 -30.88 -25.52 -35.20
N ARG A 403 -29.84 -25.62 -34.34
CA ARG A 403 -29.89 -26.27 -33.03
C ARG A 403 -29.94 -25.25 -31.87
N CYS A 404 -29.35 -24.07 -32.05
CA CYS A 404 -29.49 -22.91 -31.17
C CYS A 404 -30.63 -22.00 -31.61
N THR A 405 -31.88 -22.37 -31.32
CA THR A 405 -33.07 -21.71 -31.91
C THR A 405 -33.49 -20.42 -31.22
N THR A 406 -32.95 -20.10 -30.04
CA THR A 406 -33.31 -18.89 -29.29
C THR A 406 -32.26 -17.81 -29.49
N GLU A 407 -32.62 -16.74 -30.21
CA GLU A 407 -31.75 -15.57 -30.35
C GLU A 407 -31.89 -14.63 -29.15
N ILE A 408 -30.77 -14.18 -28.62
CA ILE A 408 -30.68 -13.24 -27.51
C ILE A 408 -29.85 -12.04 -27.96
N PRO A 409 -30.40 -10.81 -27.90
CA PRO A 409 -29.63 -9.60 -28.17
C PRO A 409 -28.42 -9.49 -27.22
N ALA A 410 -27.25 -9.14 -27.76
CA ALA A 410 -26.04 -9.03 -26.94
C ALA A 410 -26.17 -8.01 -25.80
N ASP A 411 -26.87 -6.90 -26.03
CA ASP A 411 -27.10 -5.89 -25.00
C ASP A 411 -27.94 -6.43 -23.84
N GLU A 412 -28.98 -7.22 -24.12
CA GLU A 412 -29.81 -7.88 -23.10
C GLU A 412 -28.97 -8.88 -22.28
N PHE A 413 -28.09 -9.64 -22.94
CA PHE A 413 -27.16 -10.54 -22.25
C PHE A 413 -26.19 -9.78 -21.32
N PHE A 414 -25.63 -8.65 -21.75
CA PHE A 414 -24.76 -7.82 -20.90
C PHE A 414 -25.51 -7.07 -19.80
N GLU A 415 -26.78 -6.70 -20.00
CA GLU A 415 -27.63 -6.11 -18.96
C GLU A 415 -27.89 -7.11 -17.84
N VAL A 416 -28.19 -8.37 -18.18
CA VAL A 416 -28.36 -9.46 -17.21
C VAL A 416 -27.09 -9.71 -16.42
N LEU A 417 -25.92 -9.76 -17.07
CA LEU A 417 -24.62 -9.89 -16.38
C LEU A 417 -24.32 -8.69 -15.48
N GLY A 418 -24.64 -7.48 -15.94
CA GLY A 418 -24.49 -6.26 -15.16
C GLY A 418 -25.36 -6.24 -13.90
N ALA A 419 -26.62 -6.70 -14.02
CA ALA A 419 -27.54 -6.86 -12.90
C ALA A 419 -27.05 -7.90 -11.88
N ALA A 420 -26.33 -8.93 -12.34
CA ALA A 420 -25.69 -9.94 -11.49
C ALA A 420 -24.30 -9.53 -10.96
N GLY A 421 -23.86 -8.29 -11.20
CA GLY A 421 -22.62 -7.72 -10.63
C GLY A 421 -21.39 -7.72 -11.56
N ALA A 422 -21.50 -8.18 -12.80
CA ALA A 422 -20.41 -8.21 -13.78
C ALA A 422 -20.55 -7.12 -14.86
N GLY A 423 -19.89 -5.97 -14.65
CA GLY A 423 -19.95 -4.82 -15.57
C GLY A 423 -18.95 -4.90 -16.73
N TYR A 424 -19.46 -5.02 -17.96
CA TYR A 424 -18.65 -4.98 -19.20
C TYR A 424 -18.72 -3.60 -19.86
N GLY A 425 -17.58 -2.91 -19.95
CA GLY A 425 -17.47 -1.64 -20.68
C GLY A 425 -17.37 -1.81 -22.21
N PRO A 426 -17.52 -0.74 -23.01
CA PRO A 426 -17.61 -0.84 -24.48
C PRO A 426 -16.43 -1.54 -25.15
N ARG A 427 -15.20 -1.41 -24.61
CA ARG A 427 -14.00 -2.08 -25.15
C ARG A 427 -13.94 -3.59 -24.85
N MET A 428 -14.74 -4.07 -23.90
CA MET A 428 -14.83 -5.47 -23.48
C MET A 428 -16.07 -6.18 -24.04
N ARG A 429 -16.91 -5.49 -24.84
CA ARG A 429 -18.10 -6.06 -25.48
C ARG A 429 -17.80 -6.39 -26.94
N CYS A 430 -17.31 -7.60 -27.17
CA CYS A 430 -17.02 -8.12 -28.51
C CYS A 430 -18.21 -8.86 -29.12
N LEU A 431 -19.16 -9.33 -28.30
CA LEU A 431 -20.34 -10.08 -28.73
C LEU A 431 -21.34 -9.19 -29.47
N GLU A 432 -21.70 -9.58 -30.70
CA GLU A 432 -22.72 -8.93 -31.52
C GLU A 432 -24.08 -9.60 -31.39
N SER A 433 -24.09 -10.93 -31.38
CA SER A 433 -25.31 -11.72 -31.33
C SER A 433 -25.04 -13.09 -30.75
N LEU A 434 -26.07 -13.64 -30.11
CA LEU A 434 -26.02 -14.87 -29.33
C LEU A 434 -27.24 -15.73 -29.67
N TRP A 435 -27.01 -17.01 -29.95
CA TRP A 435 -28.04 -18.02 -30.12
C TRP A 435 -27.83 -19.14 -29.11
N VAL A 436 -28.88 -19.46 -28.36
CA VAL A 436 -28.86 -20.44 -27.26
C VAL A 436 -29.73 -21.64 -27.63
N GLY A 437 -29.16 -22.82 -27.49
CA GLY A 437 -29.84 -24.12 -27.58
C GLY A 437 -29.95 -24.79 -26.20
N GLU A 438 -30.33 -26.06 -26.19
CA GLU A 438 -30.51 -26.82 -24.94
C GLU A 438 -29.17 -27.12 -24.22
N SER A 439 -28.12 -27.39 -24.98
CA SER A 439 -26.79 -27.76 -24.46
C SER A 439 -25.64 -27.09 -25.22
N GLU A 440 -25.93 -26.18 -26.13
CA GLU A 440 -24.92 -25.48 -26.92
C GLU A 440 -25.30 -24.03 -27.17
N VAL A 441 -24.29 -23.20 -27.40
CA VAL A 441 -24.44 -21.76 -27.62
C VAL A 441 -23.54 -21.33 -28.77
N LEU A 442 -24.07 -20.47 -29.63
CA LEU A 442 -23.32 -19.83 -30.71
C LEU A 442 -23.30 -18.32 -30.50
N GLY A 443 -22.12 -17.74 -30.35
CA GLY A 443 -21.94 -16.28 -30.34
C GLY A 443 -21.19 -15.81 -31.57
N THR A 444 -21.58 -14.66 -32.11
CA THR A 444 -20.80 -13.95 -33.14
C THR A 444 -20.07 -12.77 -32.49
N LEU A 445 -18.76 -12.73 -32.65
CA LEU A 445 -17.86 -11.82 -31.98
C LEU A 445 -17.16 -10.96 -33.04
N ARG A 446 -17.08 -9.66 -32.78
CA ARG A 446 -16.28 -8.73 -33.58
C ARG A 446 -14.92 -8.52 -32.92
N MET A 447 -13.88 -8.62 -33.73
CA MET A 447 -12.53 -8.27 -33.29
C MET A 447 -12.46 -6.81 -32.83
N PRO A 448 -11.90 -6.54 -31.63
CA PRO A 448 -11.62 -5.17 -31.18
C PRO A 448 -10.70 -4.45 -32.17
N SER A 449 -10.97 -3.15 -32.40
CA SER A 449 -10.16 -2.30 -33.28
C SER A 449 -9.52 -1.15 -32.49
N GLY A 450 -8.26 -0.82 -32.79
CA GLY A 450 -7.48 0.20 -32.08
C GLY A 450 -6.00 -0.17 -31.94
N GLY A 451 -5.13 0.80 -31.61
CA GLY A 451 -3.67 0.64 -31.68
C GLY A 451 -3.04 -0.43 -30.78
N GLU A 452 -3.71 -0.83 -29.68
CA GLU A 452 -3.27 -1.92 -28.79
C GLU A 452 -3.80 -3.30 -29.22
N ALA A 453 -4.80 -3.37 -30.10
CA ALA A 453 -5.42 -4.63 -30.53
C ALA A 453 -4.48 -5.49 -31.39
N ASP A 454 -3.48 -4.86 -32.02
CA ASP A 454 -2.44 -5.52 -32.80
C ASP A 454 -1.30 -6.12 -31.95
N ALA A 455 -1.27 -5.83 -30.64
CA ALA A 455 -0.29 -6.38 -29.72
C ALA A 455 -0.62 -7.82 -29.26
N TYR A 456 -1.84 -8.30 -29.54
CA TYR A 456 -2.34 -9.59 -29.08
C TYR A 456 -2.66 -10.52 -30.26
N GLU A 457 -2.17 -11.76 -30.19
CA GLU A 457 -2.52 -12.82 -31.14
C GLU A 457 -3.99 -13.23 -31.01
N TYR A 458 -4.53 -13.24 -29.79
CA TYR A 458 -5.96 -13.29 -29.50
C TYR A 458 -6.26 -12.20 -28.47
N HIS A 459 -7.17 -11.30 -28.81
CA HIS A 459 -7.51 -10.20 -27.92
C HIS A 459 -8.16 -10.74 -26.62
N PRO A 460 -7.75 -10.31 -25.42
CA PRO A 460 -8.33 -10.79 -24.16
C PRO A 460 -9.86 -10.65 -24.12
N ALA A 461 -10.39 -9.51 -24.54
CA ALA A 461 -11.85 -9.29 -24.65
C ALA A 461 -12.56 -10.29 -25.59
N LEU A 462 -11.89 -10.74 -26.66
CA LEU A 462 -12.47 -11.72 -27.58
C LEU A 462 -12.57 -13.10 -26.91
N LEU A 463 -11.49 -13.56 -26.27
CA LEU A 463 -11.45 -14.85 -25.57
C LEU A 463 -12.41 -14.88 -24.38
N ASP A 464 -12.44 -13.79 -23.62
CA ASP A 464 -13.35 -13.63 -22.50
C ASP A 464 -14.82 -13.74 -22.94
N ASN A 465 -15.22 -12.96 -23.96
CA ASN A 465 -16.58 -13.03 -24.51
C ASN A 465 -16.89 -14.38 -25.16
N ALA A 466 -15.89 -15.08 -25.71
CA ALA A 466 -16.06 -16.42 -26.27
C ALA A 466 -16.39 -17.47 -25.20
N PHE A 467 -15.76 -17.38 -24.03
CA PHE A 467 -16.01 -18.30 -22.91
C PHE A 467 -17.25 -17.92 -22.10
N LEU A 468 -17.54 -16.62 -22.02
CA LEU A 468 -18.69 -16.06 -21.30
C LEU A 468 -20.03 -16.67 -21.75
N LEU A 469 -20.12 -17.12 -23.01
CA LEU A 469 -21.33 -17.71 -23.58
C LEU A 469 -21.81 -18.98 -22.87
N LEU A 470 -20.91 -19.72 -22.19
CA LEU A 470 -21.32 -20.86 -21.35
C LEU A 470 -22.28 -20.40 -20.24
N GLY A 471 -22.12 -19.18 -19.73
CA GLY A 471 -23.02 -18.60 -18.73
C GLY A 471 -24.47 -18.50 -19.19
N ALA A 472 -24.74 -18.41 -20.50
CA ALA A 472 -26.10 -18.41 -21.04
C ALA A 472 -26.84 -19.75 -20.86
N LEU A 473 -26.11 -20.86 -20.63
CA LEU A 473 -26.68 -22.18 -20.32
C LEU A 473 -26.83 -22.44 -18.82
N ALA A 474 -26.45 -21.48 -17.96
CA ALA A 474 -26.62 -21.63 -16.53
C ALA A 474 -28.12 -21.65 -16.17
N PRO A 475 -28.56 -22.50 -15.23
CA PRO A 475 -29.95 -22.51 -14.77
C PRO A 475 -30.37 -21.11 -14.28
N GLY A 476 -31.41 -20.55 -14.89
CA GLY A 476 -31.97 -19.25 -14.48
C GLY A 476 -31.19 -18.00 -14.93
N ALA A 477 -30.06 -18.14 -15.63
CA ALA A 477 -29.25 -17.00 -16.06
C ALA A 477 -30.01 -16.03 -16.97
N LEU A 478 -30.78 -16.55 -17.93
CA LEU A 478 -31.52 -15.72 -18.89
C LEU A 478 -32.90 -15.28 -18.37
N THR A 479 -33.26 -15.68 -17.15
CA THR A 479 -34.56 -15.34 -16.52
C THR A 479 -34.41 -14.33 -15.38
N GLY A 480 -33.23 -13.70 -15.25
CA GLY A 480 -32.95 -12.68 -14.22
C GLY A 480 -32.67 -13.24 -12.82
N GLY A 481 -32.32 -14.53 -12.70
CA GLY A 481 -32.22 -15.24 -11.42
C GLY A 481 -30.97 -14.94 -10.57
N GLY A 482 -30.27 -13.81 -10.75
CA GLY A 482 -29.13 -13.43 -9.92
C GLY A 482 -27.89 -14.35 -9.99
N VAL A 483 -27.91 -15.40 -10.80
CA VAL A 483 -26.79 -16.35 -10.94
C VAL A 483 -25.77 -15.83 -11.95
N LEU A 484 -24.53 -15.64 -11.50
CA LEU A 484 -23.38 -15.28 -12.33
C LEU A 484 -22.45 -16.48 -12.51
N ALA A 485 -22.18 -16.87 -13.75
CA ALA A 485 -21.20 -17.91 -14.07
C ALA A 485 -19.83 -17.26 -14.39
N LEU A 486 -18.83 -17.51 -13.55
CA LEU A 486 -17.48 -16.93 -13.70
C LEU A 486 -16.46 -17.99 -14.14
N PRO A 487 -15.53 -17.67 -15.07
CA PRO A 487 -14.48 -18.60 -15.49
C PRO A 487 -13.60 -19.03 -14.31
N ALA A 488 -13.58 -20.33 -14.02
CA ALA A 488 -12.73 -20.93 -12.98
C ALA A 488 -11.48 -21.61 -13.56
N GLY A 489 -11.47 -21.85 -14.87
CA GLY A 489 -10.30 -22.35 -15.59
C GLY A 489 -10.68 -23.08 -16.87
N VAL A 490 -9.68 -23.41 -17.67
CA VAL A 490 -9.81 -24.22 -18.89
C VAL A 490 -8.83 -25.38 -18.80
N GLY A 491 -9.25 -26.58 -19.20
CA GLY A 491 -8.37 -27.76 -19.18
C GLY A 491 -7.27 -27.66 -20.23
N THR A 492 -7.64 -27.44 -21.48
CA THR A 492 -6.70 -27.23 -22.58
C THR A 492 -7.20 -26.12 -23.49
N LEU A 493 -6.29 -25.28 -23.99
CA LEU A 493 -6.58 -24.26 -25.00
C LEU A 493 -5.58 -24.45 -26.14
N ARG A 494 -6.08 -24.71 -27.35
CA ARG A 494 -5.31 -24.87 -28.57
C ARG A 494 -5.60 -23.70 -29.49
N LEU A 495 -4.55 -22.99 -29.86
CA LEU A 495 -4.62 -21.85 -30.77
C LEU A 495 -4.08 -22.30 -32.12
N HIS A 496 -4.85 -22.11 -33.19
CA HIS A 496 -4.47 -22.55 -34.54
C HIS A 496 -3.95 -21.39 -35.39
N ARG A 497 -4.67 -20.26 -35.37
CA ARG A 497 -4.34 -19.07 -36.16
C ARG A 497 -5.01 -17.83 -35.60
N ARG A 498 -4.43 -16.66 -35.89
CA ARG A 498 -5.03 -15.37 -35.54
C ARG A 498 -6.45 -15.26 -36.14
N PRO A 499 -7.46 -14.89 -35.33
CA PRO A 499 -8.80 -14.64 -35.84
C PRO A 499 -8.83 -13.39 -36.70
N GLU A 500 -9.57 -13.45 -37.81
CA GLU A 500 -9.77 -12.33 -38.72
C GLU A 500 -11.27 -11.99 -38.84
N GLY A 501 -11.58 -10.70 -38.94
CA GLY A 501 -12.95 -10.23 -39.17
C GLY A 501 -13.94 -10.62 -38.05
N LEU A 502 -14.99 -11.35 -38.43
CA LEU A 502 -16.03 -11.86 -37.53
C LEU A 502 -15.68 -13.28 -37.10
N VAL A 503 -15.71 -13.52 -35.80
CA VAL A 503 -15.36 -14.81 -35.18
C VAL A 503 -16.61 -15.41 -34.55
N HIS A 504 -16.86 -16.68 -34.79
CA HIS A 504 -17.92 -17.43 -34.15
C HIS A 504 -17.35 -18.24 -32.98
N SER A 505 -18.01 -18.19 -31.82
CA SER A 505 -17.75 -19.05 -30.67
C SER A 505 -18.88 -20.05 -30.51
N HIS A 506 -18.58 -21.34 -30.69
CA HIS A 506 -19.50 -22.44 -30.45
C HIS A 506 -19.12 -23.15 -29.16
N VAL A 507 -19.99 -23.05 -28.16
CA VAL A 507 -19.83 -23.66 -26.84
C VAL A 507 -20.76 -24.86 -26.74
N VAL A 508 -20.26 -26.02 -26.32
CA VAL A 508 -21.04 -27.24 -26.10
C VAL A 508 -20.85 -27.69 -24.66
N ARG A 509 -21.92 -27.67 -23.87
CA ARG A 509 -21.94 -28.08 -22.46
C ARG A 509 -21.73 -29.59 -22.35
N THR A 510 -20.92 -30.00 -21.38
CA THR A 510 -20.57 -31.41 -21.12
C THR A 510 -21.04 -31.82 -19.71
N PRO A 511 -22.35 -32.08 -19.52
CA PRO A 511 -22.99 -32.17 -18.20
C PRO A 511 -22.66 -33.45 -17.41
N GLU A 512 -22.15 -34.52 -18.05
CA GLU A 512 -21.86 -35.81 -17.37
C GLU A 512 -20.75 -35.73 -16.30
N ARG A 513 -20.08 -34.57 -16.14
CA ARG A 513 -18.92 -34.36 -15.24
C ARG A 513 -18.97 -33.03 -14.47
N GLU A 514 -20.15 -32.47 -14.22
CA GLU A 514 -20.31 -31.18 -13.51
C GLU A 514 -20.47 -31.38 -11.99
N PRO A 515 -19.54 -30.89 -11.15
CA PRO A 515 -19.76 -30.74 -9.71
C PRO A 515 -20.92 -29.75 -9.41
N GLN A 516 -21.51 -29.84 -8.22
CA GLN A 516 -22.54 -28.89 -7.79
C GLN A 516 -21.98 -27.45 -7.79
N GLY A 517 -22.68 -26.52 -8.47
CA GLY A 517 -22.28 -25.12 -8.59
C GLY A 517 -21.22 -24.84 -9.67
N GLU A 518 -20.99 -25.78 -10.60
CA GLU A 518 -20.04 -25.63 -11.70
C GLU A 518 -20.66 -26.05 -13.05
N LEU A 519 -20.35 -25.31 -14.10
CA LEU A 519 -20.69 -25.61 -15.49
C LEU A 519 -19.44 -25.98 -16.27
N ARG A 520 -19.57 -26.96 -17.17
CA ARG A 520 -18.46 -27.41 -18.01
C ARG A 520 -18.82 -27.41 -19.48
N ALA A 521 -17.88 -26.99 -20.32
CA ALA A 521 -18.05 -27.05 -21.76
C ALA A 521 -16.73 -27.20 -22.51
N ASP A 522 -16.87 -27.61 -23.76
CA ASP A 522 -15.84 -27.42 -24.77
C ASP A 522 -16.26 -26.25 -25.69
N VAL A 523 -15.29 -25.49 -26.17
CA VAL A 523 -15.48 -24.30 -26.99
C VAL A 523 -14.67 -24.43 -28.28
N ARG A 524 -15.28 -24.12 -29.41
CA ARG A 524 -14.59 -23.95 -30.68
C ARG A 524 -14.82 -22.55 -31.22
N LEU A 525 -13.72 -21.88 -31.56
CA LEU A 525 -13.72 -20.60 -32.24
C LEU A 525 -13.39 -20.83 -33.73
N PHE A 526 -14.14 -20.21 -34.63
CA PHE A 526 -13.88 -20.26 -36.07
C PHE A 526 -14.26 -18.95 -36.77
N ASP A 527 -13.61 -18.62 -37.89
CA ASP A 527 -13.98 -17.50 -38.77
C ASP A 527 -14.19 -18.02 -40.21
N GLU A 528 -14.34 -17.13 -41.19
CA GLU A 528 -14.57 -17.49 -42.61
C GLU A 528 -13.48 -18.39 -43.23
N HIS A 529 -12.29 -18.45 -42.63
CA HIS A 529 -11.17 -19.29 -43.04
C HIS A 529 -11.05 -20.60 -42.22
N GLY A 530 -12.05 -20.93 -41.39
CA GLY A 530 -12.14 -22.18 -40.60
C GLY A 530 -11.82 -22.01 -39.11
N THR A 531 -11.61 -23.12 -38.39
CA THR A 531 -11.26 -23.11 -36.95
C THR A 531 -10.03 -22.24 -36.64
N VAL A 532 -10.18 -21.34 -35.65
CA VAL A 532 -9.12 -20.47 -35.14
C VAL A 532 -8.61 -20.95 -33.79
N ALA A 533 -9.45 -21.48 -32.90
CA ALA A 533 -9.02 -22.01 -31.61
C ALA A 533 -10.01 -23.04 -31.04
N GLU A 534 -9.53 -23.90 -30.14
CA GLU A 534 -10.31 -24.89 -29.43
C GLU A 534 -9.98 -24.83 -27.93
N ALA A 535 -10.98 -24.80 -27.08
CA ALA A 535 -10.84 -24.94 -25.64
C ALA A 535 -11.59 -26.20 -25.18
N ALA A 536 -10.91 -27.09 -24.47
CA ALA A 536 -11.56 -28.25 -23.86
C ALA A 536 -11.55 -28.16 -22.34
N GLY A 537 -12.66 -28.55 -21.72
CA GLY A 537 -12.83 -28.50 -20.27
C GLY A 537 -12.82 -27.09 -19.71
N LEU A 538 -13.49 -26.13 -20.37
CA LEU A 538 -13.86 -24.85 -19.78
C LEU A 538 -14.72 -25.12 -18.54
N ARG A 539 -14.35 -24.52 -17.42
CA ARG A 539 -15.08 -24.59 -16.14
C ARG A 539 -15.53 -23.19 -15.77
N MET A 540 -16.82 -23.05 -15.46
CA MET A 540 -17.37 -21.84 -14.86
C MET A 540 -18.02 -22.17 -13.53
N ARG A 541 -17.73 -21.39 -12.50
CA ARG A 541 -18.39 -21.51 -11.19
C ARG A 541 -19.60 -20.59 -11.16
N THR A 542 -20.75 -21.11 -10.75
CA THR A 542 -21.95 -20.31 -10.53
C THR A 542 -21.88 -19.67 -9.15
N VAL A 543 -22.05 -18.36 -9.11
CA VAL A 543 -22.20 -17.57 -7.89
C VAL A 543 -23.63 -17.04 -7.90
N GLU A 544 -24.43 -17.47 -6.93
CA GLU A 544 -25.72 -16.84 -6.68
C GLU A 544 -25.46 -15.47 -6.06
N SER A 545 -26.02 -14.41 -6.64
CA SER A 545 -26.12 -13.14 -5.94
C SER A 545 -26.86 -13.41 -4.65
N ALA A 546 -26.24 -13.12 -3.50
CA ALA A 546 -26.94 -13.18 -2.22
C ALA A 546 -28.25 -12.39 -2.37
N GLU A 547 -29.39 -13.05 -2.15
CA GLU A 547 -30.73 -12.46 -2.30
C GLU A 547 -30.97 -11.26 -1.37
N ASP A 548 -30.03 -10.94 -0.48
CA ASP A 548 -30.01 -9.69 0.26
C ASP A 548 -29.11 -8.67 -0.44
N SER A 549 -29.65 -7.93 -1.42
CA SER A 549 -29.03 -6.65 -1.79
C SER A 549 -29.08 -5.75 -0.55
N VAL A 550 -28.04 -5.79 0.27
CA VAL A 550 -27.94 -4.92 1.44
C VAL A 550 -28.01 -3.50 0.92
N ASP A 551 -29.05 -2.78 1.34
CA ASP A 551 -29.28 -1.42 0.93
C ASP A 551 -27.99 -0.58 1.19
N PRO A 552 -27.47 0.17 0.19
CA PRO A 552 -26.21 0.90 0.33
C PRO A 552 -26.20 1.85 1.52
N GLY A 553 -27.35 2.41 1.89
CA GLY A 553 -27.50 3.24 3.09
C GLY A 553 -27.32 2.43 4.38
N ALA A 554 -27.83 1.20 4.45
CA ALA A 554 -27.59 0.32 5.61
C ALA A 554 -26.12 -0.12 5.72
N ALA A 555 -25.46 -0.34 4.59
CA ALA A 555 -24.09 -0.84 4.55
C ALA A 555 -23.02 0.25 4.75
N LEU A 556 -23.23 1.45 4.19
CA LEU A 556 -22.19 2.47 4.06
C LEU A 556 -22.36 3.67 5.00
N CYS A 557 -23.56 3.89 5.56
CA CYS A 557 -23.82 5.08 6.37
C CYS A 557 -23.65 4.81 7.86
N TYR A 558 -22.91 5.71 8.51
CA TYR A 558 -22.60 5.71 9.93
C TYR A 558 -22.90 7.06 10.56
N ARG A 559 -23.22 7.05 11.86
CA ARG A 559 -23.32 8.25 12.69
C ARG A 559 -22.63 8.03 14.04
N THR A 560 -22.38 9.12 14.75
CA THR A 560 -21.86 9.08 16.12
C THR A 560 -23.00 9.28 17.10
N ASP A 561 -23.30 8.25 17.89
CA ASP A 561 -24.18 8.33 19.06
C ASP A 561 -23.33 8.56 20.32
N TRP A 562 -23.93 9.13 21.35
CA TRP A 562 -23.27 9.38 22.64
C TRP A 562 -23.96 8.56 23.73
N THR A 563 -23.21 7.66 24.34
CA THR A 563 -23.72 6.75 25.37
C THR A 563 -23.18 7.12 26.73
N GLU A 564 -24.01 7.05 27.76
CA GLU A 564 -23.59 7.24 29.14
C GLU A 564 -22.66 6.10 29.58
N VAL A 565 -21.53 6.46 30.18
CA VAL A 565 -20.50 5.55 30.68
C VAL A 565 -20.26 5.80 32.16
N ALA A 566 -19.81 4.76 32.86
CA ALA A 566 -19.38 4.90 34.25
C ALA A 566 -18.14 5.79 34.33
N ALA A 567 -18.00 6.47 35.48
CA ALA A 567 -16.79 7.21 35.76
C ALA A 567 -15.60 6.24 35.91
N PRO A 568 -14.39 6.63 35.46
CA PRO A 568 -13.19 5.83 35.69
C PRO A 568 -13.01 5.49 37.16
N ALA A 569 -12.64 4.24 37.43
CA ALA A 569 -12.21 3.82 38.76
C ALA A 569 -10.93 4.58 39.14
N PRO A 570 -10.75 4.92 40.43
CA PRO A 570 -9.46 5.40 40.91
C PRO A 570 -8.43 4.31 40.65
N ALA A 571 -7.26 4.67 40.11
CA ALA A 571 -6.15 3.72 40.04
C ALA A 571 -5.72 3.35 41.48
N GLU A 572 -5.85 2.07 41.84
CA GLU A 572 -5.40 1.58 43.15
C GLU A 572 -3.86 1.75 43.25
N ASP A 573 -3.39 2.22 44.40
CA ASP A 573 -1.96 2.47 44.71
C ASP A 573 -1.20 3.49 43.81
N ALA A 574 -1.89 4.33 43.05
CA ALA A 574 -1.21 5.36 42.24
C ALA A 574 -0.52 6.44 43.12
N GLU A 575 0.82 6.46 43.10
CA GLU A 575 1.58 7.48 43.81
C GLU A 575 1.35 8.90 43.21
N PRO A 576 1.29 9.96 44.05
CA PRO A 576 1.11 11.31 43.57
C PRO A 576 2.22 11.79 42.63
N GLY A 577 1.84 11.97 41.36
CA GLY A 577 2.72 12.41 40.29
C GLY A 577 2.89 13.92 40.04
N ARG A 578 3.58 14.28 38.95
CA ARG A 578 3.75 15.66 38.48
C ARG A 578 2.86 15.97 37.29
N TRP A 579 2.23 17.14 37.30
CA TRP A 579 1.32 17.57 36.23
C TRP A 579 1.70 18.93 35.66
N LEU A 580 1.54 19.08 34.35
CA LEU A 580 1.59 20.38 33.68
C LEU A 580 0.18 20.77 33.24
N VAL A 581 -0.30 21.90 33.73
CA VAL A 581 -1.64 22.43 33.40
C VAL A 581 -1.46 23.74 32.63
N LEU A 582 -1.81 23.71 31.34
CA LEU A 582 -1.88 24.90 30.50
C LEU A 582 -3.27 25.52 30.69
N ALA A 583 -3.40 26.36 31.72
CA ALA A 583 -4.68 26.86 32.24
C ALA A 583 -5.30 27.98 31.40
N ASP A 584 -6.63 27.93 31.24
CA ASP A 584 -7.48 28.98 30.68
C ASP A 584 -7.54 30.23 31.58
N GLU A 585 -7.99 31.35 31.04
CA GLU A 585 -8.24 32.59 31.80
C GLU A 585 -9.54 32.51 32.60
N GLY A 586 -10.44 31.58 32.26
CA GLY A 586 -11.73 31.35 32.91
C GLY A 586 -11.67 30.69 34.29
N GLY A 587 -10.50 30.23 34.74
CA GLY A 587 -10.30 29.63 36.06
C GLY A 587 -10.52 28.12 36.12
N THR A 588 -10.84 27.45 35.01
CA THR A 588 -11.07 25.99 35.00
C THR A 588 -9.77 25.23 35.28
N GLY A 589 -8.68 25.64 34.64
CA GLY A 589 -7.35 25.06 34.82
C GLY A 589 -6.79 25.28 36.22
N GLU A 590 -7.01 26.44 36.84
CA GLU A 590 -6.64 26.69 38.23
C GLU A 590 -7.42 25.82 39.21
N ALA A 591 -8.72 25.62 38.96
CA ALA A 591 -9.55 24.76 39.80
C ALA A 591 -9.09 23.29 39.68
N LEU A 592 -8.81 22.81 38.46
CA LEU A 592 -8.21 21.49 38.22
C LEU A 592 -6.85 21.34 38.94
N ALA A 593 -5.97 22.33 38.82
CA ALA A 593 -4.66 22.31 39.47
C ALA A 593 -4.76 22.30 41.00
N ALA A 594 -5.72 23.04 41.57
CA ALA A 594 -5.97 23.05 43.01
C ALA A 594 -6.47 21.68 43.50
N GLU A 595 -7.36 21.04 42.75
CA GLU A 595 -7.90 19.71 43.09
C GLU A 595 -6.82 18.62 42.95
N LEU A 596 -6.01 18.64 41.88
CA LEU A 596 -4.85 17.77 41.74
C LEU A 596 -3.87 17.93 42.91
N THR A 597 -3.63 19.18 43.34
CA THR A 597 -2.75 19.47 44.49
C THR A 597 -3.36 18.95 45.80
N ALA A 598 -4.68 19.05 45.98
CA ALA A 598 -5.38 18.49 47.13
C ALA A 598 -5.28 16.96 47.18
N GLY A 599 -5.25 16.30 46.01
CA GLY A 599 -4.95 14.88 45.84
C GLY A 599 -3.47 14.50 46.02
N GLY A 600 -2.58 15.45 46.32
CA GLY A 600 -1.17 15.23 46.58
C GLY A 600 -0.24 15.39 45.38
N HIS A 601 -0.77 15.66 44.18
CA HIS A 601 0.05 15.87 42.98
C HIS A 601 0.81 17.20 43.04
N ARG A 602 1.96 17.25 42.37
CA ARG A 602 2.72 18.49 42.17
C ARG A 602 2.34 19.09 40.81
N VAL A 603 1.75 20.29 40.81
CA VAL A 603 1.21 20.89 39.58
C VAL A 603 1.98 22.16 39.20
N GLU A 604 2.41 22.23 37.94
CA GLU A 604 2.93 23.44 37.31
C GLU A 604 1.85 24.06 36.43
N ILE A 605 1.49 25.32 36.70
CA ILE A 605 0.46 26.04 35.95
C ILE A 605 1.13 27.02 34.99
N VAL A 606 0.80 26.91 33.71
CA VAL A 606 1.26 27.84 32.67
C VAL A 606 0.06 28.55 32.06
N ARG A 607 0.00 29.87 32.27
CA ARG A 607 -0.99 30.72 31.62
C ARG A 607 -0.50 31.17 30.26
N ARG A 608 -1.43 31.30 29.31
CA ARG A 608 -1.14 31.84 27.99
C ARG A 608 -0.61 33.28 28.12
N ALA A 609 0.42 33.59 27.36
CA ALA A 609 0.84 34.97 27.11
C ALA A 609 0.55 35.30 25.64
N GLU A 610 0.22 36.56 25.34
CA GLU A 610 0.02 37.00 23.94
C GLU A 610 1.32 36.77 23.12
N GLY A 611 1.21 36.13 21.95
CA GLY A 611 2.32 36.02 21.01
C GLY A 611 2.51 34.64 20.39
N ASP A 612 3.71 34.07 20.53
CA ASP A 612 4.08 32.75 19.97
C ASP A 612 3.61 31.62 20.91
N GLU A 613 2.32 31.27 20.86
CA GLU A 613 1.75 30.20 21.68
C GLU A 613 2.43 28.84 21.42
N PRO A 614 2.67 28.38 20.17
CA PRO A 614 3.39 27.13 19.91
C PRO A 614 4.77 27.08 20.60
N GLY A 615 5.55 28.15 20.52
CA GLY A 615 6.83 28.22 21.22
C GLY A 615 6.69 28.32 22.73
N GLN A 616 5.59 28.88 23.26
CA GLN A 616 5.31 28.90 24.69
C GLN A 616 5.01 27.50 25.22
N VAL A 617 4.16 26.73 24.54
CA VAL A 617 3.88 25.32 24.87
C VAL A 617 5.17 24.51 24.89
N ARG A 618 5.98 24.66 23.84
CA ARG A 618 7.27 23.98 23.73
C ARG A 618 8.17 24.29 24.94
N ARG A 619 8.35 25.58 25.28
CA ARG A 619 9.18 25.99 26.43
C ARG A 619 8.63 25.46 27.76
N ALA A 620 7.31 25.49 27.94
CA ALA A 620 6.65 24.96 29.12
C ALA A 620 6.92 23.46 29.29
N LEU A 621 6.74 22.68 28.23
CA LEU A 621 6.99 21.24 28.24
C LEU A 621 8.44 20.92 28.62
N PHE A 622 9.40 21.47 27.87
CA PHE A 622 10.83 21.21 28.11
C PHE A 622 11.30 21.65 29.49
N THR A 623 10.71 22.73 30.04
CA THR A 623 11.02 23.17 31.41
C THR A 623 10.47 22.18 32.43
N ALA A 624 9.22 21.76 32.25
CA ALA A 624 8.53 20.86 33.17
C ALA A 624 9.20 19.47 33.22
N VAL A 625 9.63 18.90 32.09
CA VAL A 625 10.27 17.56 32.01
C VAL A 625 11.77 17.57 32.32
N ARG A 626 12.40 18.73 32.53
CA ARG A 626 13.87 18.84 32.67
C ARG A 626 14.44 18.07 33.87
N SER A 627 13.71 18.02 34.98
CA SER A 627 14.19 17.41 36.22
C SER A 627 13.63 16.00 36.46
N GLU A 628 12.33 15.83 36.26
CA GLU A 628 11.58 14.62 36.58
C GLU A 628 10.48 14.42 35.52
N PRO A 629 10.10 13.17 35.20
CA PRO A 629 8.99 12.91 34.28
C PRO A 629 7.67 13.47 34.82
N LEU A 630 6.75 13.73 33.90
CA LEU A 630 5.37 14.10 34.18
C LEU A 630 4.49 12.86 34.17
N THR A 631 3.42 12.90 34.95
CA THR A 631 2.33 11.92 34.94
C THR A 631 1.30 12.27 33.89
N GLY A 632 1.06 13.58 33.69
CA GLY A 632 0.16 14.03 32.65
C GLY A 632 0.23 15.52 32.37
N ILE A 633 -0.36 15.89 31.23
CA ILE A 633 -0.47 17.26 30.75
C ILE A 633 -1.93 17.52 30.43
N ALA A 634 -2.47 18.64 30.89
CA ALA A 634 -3.81 19.08 30.52
C ALA A 634 -3.72 20.41 29.76
N LEU A 635 -4.19 20.42 28.51
CA LEU A 635 -4.28 21.63 27.68
C LEU A 635 -5.70 22.21 27.77
N LEU A 636 -5.84 23.34 28.47
CA LEU A 636 -7.11 24.06 28.66
C LEU A 636 -7.16 25.45 28.01
N TRP A 637 -6.06 25.98 27.45
CA TRP A 637 -6.07 27.22 26.65
C TRP A 637 -7.17 27.30 25.58
N PRO A 638 -7.60 26.20 24.92
CA PRO A 638 -8.70 26.26 23.96
C PRO A 638 -10.03 26.73 24.56
N LEU A 639 -10.22 26.64 25.89
CA LEU A 639 -11.44 27.09 26.57
C LEU A 639 -11.63 28.62 26.51
N ASP A 640 -10.56 29.38 26.23
CA ASP A 640 -10.59 30.84 26.05
C ASP A 640 -11.09 31.25 24.64
N ALA A 641 -11.53 30.29 23.82
CA ALA A 641 -12.08 30.57 22.50
C ALA A 641 -13.28 31.54 22.58
N PRO A 642 -13.33 32.59 21.75
CA PRO A 642 -14.38 33.59 21.83
C PRO A 642 -15.77 32.99 21.53
N GLY A 643 -16.76 33.37 22.34
CA GLY A 643 -18.16 32.93 22.17
C GLY A 643 -19.06 33.92 21.43
N ALA A 644 -18.52 35.02 20.88
CA ALA A 644 -19.31 36.02 20.17
C ALA A 644 -19.84 35.48 18.83
N ALA A 645 -21.08 35.82 18.45
CA ALA A 645 -21.71 35.31 17.24
C ALA A 645 -21.11 35.88 15.93
N ASP A 646 -20.64 37.13 15.94
CA ASP A 646 -20.20 37.84 14.72
C ASP A 646 -18.67 38.00 14.65
N LEU A 647 -17.96 36.87 14.75
CA LEU A 647 -16.49 36.87 14.59
C LEU A 647 -16.10 37.11 13.15
N ASP A 648 -15.10 37.95 12.94
CA ASP A 648 -14.43 38.06 11.65
C ASP A 648 -13.48 36.88 11.37
N THR A 649 -13.00 36.77 10.14
CA THR A 649 -12.11 35.68 9.72
C THR A 649 -10.81 35.66 10.52
N ALA A 650 -10.25 36.84 10.82
CA ALA A 650 -8.99 36.95 11.54
C ALA A 650 -9.14 36.48 12.99
N GLN A 651 -10.30 36.72 13.62
CA GLN A 651 -10.61 36.21 14.95
C GLN A 651 -10.76 34.67 14.97
N VAL A 652 -11.37 34.08 13.93
CA VAL A 652 -11.48 32.62 13.80
C VAL A 652 -10.10 31.97 13.59
N GLU A 653 -9.27 32.56 12.76
CA GLU A 653 -7.89 32.12 12.53
C GLU A 653 -7.04 32.28 13.80
N ALA A 654 -7.14 33.41 14.50
CA ALA A 654 -6.43 33.66 15.75
C ALA A 654 -6.81 32.66 16.86
N ALA A 655 -8.07 32.20 16.89
CA ALA A 655 -8.50 31.17 17.84
C ALA A 655 -7.81 29.81 17.63
N GLN A 656 -7.20 29.56 16.47
CA GLN A 656 -6.48 28.30 16.19
C GLN A 656 -5.12 28.23 16.93
N GLY A 657 -4.51 29.38 17.23
CA GLY A 657 -3.23 29.50 17.96
C GLY A 657 -3.24 28.80 19.33
N PRO A 658 -4.07 29.24 20.29
CA PRO A 658 -4.25 28.56 21.59
C PRO A 658 -4.99 27.21 21.48
N GLY A 659 -5.62 26.95 20.33
CA GLY A 659 -6.35 25.72 20.02
C GLY A 659 -5.46 24.63 19.43
N VAL A 660 -5.79 24.24 18.19
CA VAL A 660 -5.15 23.12 17.50
C VAL A 660 -3.66 23.31 17.22
N GLU A 661 -3.18 24.55 17.04
CA GLU A 661 -1.75 24.81 16.82
C GLU A 661 -0.92 24.55 18.08
N SER A 662 -1.44 24.93 19.25
CA SER A 662 -0.83 24.63 20.55
C SER A 662 -0.85 23.13 20.86
N ALA A 663 -1.93 22.42 20.52
CA ALA A 663 -1.99 20.97 20.67
C ALA A 663 -0.99 20.24 19.77
N LEU A 664 -0.87 20.65 18.50
CA LEU A 664 0.15 20.12 17.59
C LEU A 664 1.56 20.39 18.11
N ALA A 665 1.83 21.61 18.57
CA ALA A 665 3.11 21.97 19.14
C ALA A 665 3.44 21.15 20.39
N LEU A 666 2.46 20.87 21.24
CA LEU A 666 2.62 20.04 22.44
C LEU A 666 3.04 18.62 22.06
N LEU A 667 2.27 17.97 21.19
CA LEU A 667 2.55 16.59 20.75
C LEU A 667 3.90 16.48 20.07
N ARG A 668 4.23 17.42 19.16
CA ARG A 668 5.54 17.43 18.48
C ARG A 668 6.69 17.65 19.45
N SER A 669 6.54 18.57 20.39
CA SER A 669 7.57 18.81 21.39
C SER A 669 7.81 17.60 22.30
N ALA A 670 6.78 16.78 22.55
CA ALA A 670 6.95 15.52 23.26
C ALA A 670 7.75 14.50 22.42
N LEU A 671 7.48 14.43 21.11
CA LEU A 671 8.22 13.58 20.17
C LEU A 671 9.67 14.03 19.91
N GLU A 672 10.02 15.26 20.28
CA GLU A 672 11.41 15.76 20.26
C GLU A 672 12.25 15.26 21.46
N LEU A 673 11.66 14.62 22.46
CA LEU A 673 12.40 14.08 23.62
C LEU A 673 13.04 12.73 23.28
N ASP A 674 14.18 12.43 23.92
CA ASP A 674 14.83 11.11 23.83
C ASP A 674 13.90 9.96 24.27
N ASP A 675 13.02 10.24 25.24
CA ASP A 675 11.91 9.39 25.66
C ASP A 675 10.64 10.26 25.74
N PRO A 676 9.74 10.17 24.74
CA PRO A 676 8.49 10.93 24.71
C PRO A 676 7.57 10.63 25.91
N THR A 677 7.62 9.41 26.48
CA THR A 677 6.72 9.00 27.57
C THR A 677 6.98 9.76 28.88
N ARG A 678 8.13 10.43 28.97
CA ARG A 678 8.45 11.35 30.07
C ARG A 678 7.51 12.55 30.18
N CYS A 679 6.75 12.85 29.14
CA CYS A 679 5.67 13.84 29.18
C CYS A 679 4.42 13.34 29.93
N GLY A 680 4.36 12.05 30.27
CA GLY A 680 3.13 11.44 30.72
C GLY A 680 2.07 11.53 29.63
N ARG A 681 0.80 11.58 30.05
CA ARG A 681 -0.32 11.40 29.13
C ARG A 681 -1.03 12.75 28.87
N VAL A 682 -1.26 13.05 27.60
CA VAL A 682 -1.73 14.37 27.11
C VAL A 682 -3.24 14.42 26.98
N TRP A 683 -3.88 15.31 27.73
CA TRP A 683 -5.31 15.56 27.71
C TRP A 683 -5.64 16.88 27.00
N LEU A 684 -6.51 16.80 25.99
CA LEU A 684 -7.02 17.96 25.28
C LEU A 684 -8.45 18.26 25.77
N VAL A 685 -8.63 19.42 26.40
CA VAL A 685 -9.91 19.80 27.02
C VAL A 685 -10.60 20.84 26.17
N THR A 686 -11.87 20.58 25.84
CA THR A 686 -12.75 21.49 25.11
C THR A 686 -14.02 21.78 25.90
N ARG A 687 -14.85 22.72 25.44
CA ARG A 687 -16.18 23.01 26.02
C ARG A 687 -17.22 23.19 24.94
N GLY A 688 -18.25 22.34 24.96
CA GLY A 688 -19.35 22.38 24.00
C GLY A 688 -18.92 22.19 22.54
N ALA A 689 -17.77 21.56 22.29
CA ALA A 689 -17.26 21.30 20.95
C ALA A 689 -17.99 20.13 20.26
N GLN A 690 -18.60 19.25 21.07
CA GLN A 690 -19.34 18.08 20.60
C GLN A 690 -20.85 18.22 20.90
N PRO A 691 -21.74 17.71 20.03
CA PRO A 691 -23.19 17.69 20.25
C PRO A 691 -23.62 16.58 21.24
N ALA A 692 -22.76 16.25 22.21
CA ALA A 692 -22.96 15.11 23.12
C ALA A 692 -24.24 15.26 23.95
N GLY A 693 -25.02 14.19 24.03
CA GLY A 693 -26.31 14.19 24.74
C GLY A 693 -27.33 15.19 24.16
N GLY A 694 -27.17 15.63 22.91
CA GLY A 694 -28.02 16.63 22.27
C GLY A 694 -27.74 18.07 22.69
N SER A 695 -26.61 18.34 23.36
CA SER A 695 -26.22 19.71 23.72
C SER A 695 -25.97 20.56 22.47
N PRO A 696 -26.45 21.82 22.43
CA PRO A 696 -26.18 22.71 21.30
C PRO A 696 -24.68 23.04 21.22
N VAL A 697 -24.16 23.13 20.00
CA VAL A 697 -22.80 23.59 19.73
C VAL A 697 -22.81 25.10 19.54
N GLY A 698 -22.12 25.83 20.42
CA GLY A 698 -21.93 27.28 20.31
C GLY A 698 -20.69 27.65 19.48
N VAL A 699 -20.49 28.95 19.22
CA VAL A 699 -19.34 29.45 18.44
C VAL A 699 -18.01 29.01 19.04
N SER A 700 -17.84 29.14 20.36
CA SER A 700 -16.62 28.71 21.04
C SER A 700 -16.36 27.21 20.87
N GLY A 701 -17.42 26.39 20.83
CA GLY A 701 -17.33 24.95 20.56
C GLY A 701 -16.84 24.65 19.14
N VAL A 702 -17.35 25.38 18.14
CA VAL A 702 -16.90 25.26 16.74
C VAL A 702 -15.41 25.58 16.60
N LEU A 703 -14.93 26.61 17.29
CA LEU A 703 -13.51 27.00 17.25
C LEU A 703 -12.58 25.97 17.92
N GLN A 704 -13.10 25.20 18.88
CA GLN A 704 -12.37 24.18 19.62
C GLN A 704 -12.41 22.80 18.95
N SER A 705 -13.40 22.52 18.11
CA SER A 705 -13.58 21.19 17.51
C SER A 705 -12.42 20.66 16.65
N PRO A 706 -11.54 21.47 16.03
CA PRO A 706 -10.34 20.96 15.35
C PRO A 706 -9.44 20.08 16.24
N LEU A 707 -9.44 20.31 17.56
CA LEU A 707 -8.72 19.48 18.54
C LEU A 707 -9.19 18.03 18.55
N TRP A 708 -10.49 17.79 18.32
CA TRP A 708 -11.04 16.44 18.28
C TRP A 708 -10.57 15.67 17.04
N GLY A 709 -10.51 16.33 15.88
CA GLY A 709 -9.97 15.72 14.67
C GLY A 709 -8.48 15.39 14.80
N LEU A 710 -7.67 16.34 15.31
CA LEU A 710 -6.25 16.12 15.56
C LEU A 710 -6.03 15.02 16.62
N GLY A 711 -6.78 15.07 17.70
CA GLY A 711 -6.63 14.16 18.83
C GLY A 711 -6.96 12.71 18.49
N ARG A 712 -8.02 12.46 17.70
CA ARG A 712 -8.36 11.11 17.23
C ARG A 712 -7.25 10.48 16.39
N VAL A 713 -6.53 11.28 15.60
CA VAL A 713 -5.36 10.80 14.85
C VAL A 713 -4.16 10.59 15.78
N ALA A 714 -3.95 11.49 16.74
CA ALA A 714 -2.90 11.35 17.75
C ALA A 714 -3.05 10.09 18.63
N ALA A 715 -4.27 9.71 18.96
CA ALA A 715 -4.57 8.46 19.67
C ALA A 715 -4.08 7.22 18.90
N ALA A 716 -4.14 7.26 17.57
CA ALA A 716 -3.71 6.16 16.71
C ALA A 716 -2.20 6.19 16.44
N GLU A 717 -1.61 7.37 16.20
CA GLU A 717 -0.18 7.51 15.91
C GLU A 717 0.71 7.42 17.15
N GLN A 718 0.24 7.88 18.31
CA GLN A 718 1.03 8.01 19.54
C GLN A 718 0.24 7.53 20.78
N PRO A 719 -0.16 6.25 20.84
CA PRO A 719 -1.04 5.72 21.91
C PRO A 719 -0.44 5.87 23.31
N ASP A 720 0.88 5.76 23.45
CA ASP A 720 1.56 5.84 24.75
C ASP A 720 1.56 7.26 25.35
N LEU A 721 1.53 8.28 24.49
CA LEU A 721 1.45 9.69 24.90
C LEU A 721 0.02 10.17 25.09
N TRP A 722 -0.95 9.40 24.61
CA TRP A 722 -2.31 9.86 24.53
C TRP A 722 -3.04 9.75 25.87
N GLY A 723 -3.51 10.90 26.36
CA GLY A 723 -4.41 11.03 27.50
C GLY A 723 -5.83 10.73 27.08
N GLY A 724 -6.39 11.69 26.34
CA GLY A 724 -7.74 11.64 25.82
C GLY A 724 -8.28 13.03 25.45
N LEU A 725 -9.50 13.03 24.93
CA LEU A 725 -10.32 14.20 24.65
C LEU A 725 -11.42 14.33 25.70
N LEU A 726 -11.57 15.51 26.30
CA LEU A 726 -12.61 15.79 27.28
C LEU A 726 -13.39 17.05 26.90
N ASP A 727 -14.67 16.91 26.57
CA ASP A 727 -15.57 18.04 26.26
C ASP A 727 -16.46 18.39 27.45
N LEU A 728 -16.23 19.56 28.03
CA LEU A 728 -16.96 20.09 29.17
C LEU A 728 -18.35 20.59 28.78
N ASP A 729 -19.23 20.69 29.78
CA ASP A 729 -20.59 21.18 29.59
C ASP A 729 -20.57 22.65 29.10
N PRO A 730 -21.31 23.01 28.04
CA PRO A 730 -21.37 24.38 27.54
C PRO A 730 -22.12 25.35 28.47
N SER A 731 -22.95 24.82 29.38
CA SER A 731 -23.91 25.60 30.18
C SER A 731 -23.65 25.55 31.68
N ALA A 732 -22.80 24.64 32.16
CA ALA A 732 -22.47 24.47 33.56
C ALA A 732 -20.98 24.71 33.85
N GLU A 733 -20.69 25.14 35.09
CA GLU A 733 -19.31 25.16 35.61
C GLU A 733 -18.75 23.74 35.65
N ALA A 734 -17.45 23.61 35.36
CA ALA A 734 -16.78 22.33 35.38
C ALA A 734 -16.52 21.90 36.83
N ASP A 735 -16.85 20.65 37.16
CA ASP A 735 -16.56 20.06 38.47
C ASP A 735 -15.10 19.58 38.52
N PRO A 736 -14.20 20.25 39.29
CA PRO A 736 -12.77 19.91 39.30
C PRO A 736 -12.50 18.48 39.76
N ALA A 737 -13.30 17.96 40.71
CA ALA A 737 -13.15 16.60 41.22
C ALA A 737 -13.43 15.57 40.11
N ARG A 738 -14.43 15.84 39.26
CA ARG A 738 -14.71 15.01 38.09
C ARG A 738 -13.58 15.06 37.07
N LEU A 739 -13.02 16.24 36.81
CA LEU A 739 -11.90 16.37 35.87
C LEU A 739 -10.70 15.56 36.36
N VAL A 740 -10.34 15.67 37.65
CA VAL A 740 -9.27 14.86 38.24
C VAL A 740 -9.57 13.37 38.09
N GLN A 741 -10.77 12.94 38.46
CA GLN A 741 -11.19 11.54 38.33
C GLN A 741 -10.98 10.99 36.91
N VAL A 742 -11.34 11.78 35.88
CA VAL A 742 -11.16 11.36 34.48
C VAL A 742 -9.69 11.34 34.08
N LEU A 743 -8.92 12.37 34.46
CA LEU A 743 -7.53 12.55 34.03
C LEU A 743 -6.57 11.55 34.68
N THR A 744 -6.86 11.10 35.90
CA THR A 744 -6.00 10.21 36.69
C THR A 744 -6.51 8.77 36.80
N GLY A 745 -7.77 8.51 36.45
CA GLY A 745 -8.40 7.18 36.59
C GLY A 745 -7.93 6.15 35.57
N GLU A 746 -8.34 4.89 35.79
CA GLU A 746 -8.10 3.79 34.86
C GLU A 746 -8.80 4.01 33.51
N ARG A 747 -8.10 3.66 32.44
CA ARG A 747 -8.49 4.06 31.10
C ARG A 747 -9.28 2.98 30.37
N ALA A 748 -10.60 3.12 30.40
CA ALA A 748 -11.52 2.38 29.53
C ALA A 748 -11.93 3.21 28.29
N GLU A 749 -11.92 4.55 28.40
CA GLU A 749 -12.35 5.47 27.34
C GLU A 749 -11.33 6.60 27.20
N ASP A 750 -11.07 7.06 25.96
CA ASP A 750 -10.16 8.15 25.64
C ASP A 750 -10.88 9.37 25.02
N GLN A 751 -12.20 9.28 24.84
CA GLN A 751 -13.05 10.34 24.31
C GLN A 751 -14.29 10.48 25.18
N LEU A 752 -14.41 11.61 25.86
CA LEU A 752 -15.41 11.83 26.89
C LEU A 752 -16.05 13.20 26.77
N ALA A 753 -17.33 13.29 27.13
CA ALA A 753 -18.07 14.53 27.26
C ALA A 753 -18.84 14.56 28.58
N VAL A 754 -18.68 15.65 29.34
CA VAL A 754 -19.41 15.89 30.58
C VAL A 754 -20.65 16.71 30.28
N ARG A 755 -21.83 16.22 30.64
CA ARG A 755 -23.11 16.92 30.50
C ARG A 755 -23.90 16.82 31.80
N GLY A 756 -23.95 17.91 32.56
CA GLY A 756 -24.43 17.90 33.95
C GLY A 756 -23.66 16.85 34.78
N SER A 757 -24.38 15.88 35.34
CA SER A 757 -23.78 14.76 36.09
C SER A 757 -23.36 13.57 35.24
N ALA A 758 -23.79 13.51 33.97
CA ALA A 758 -23.54 12.37 33.08
C ALA A 758 -22.18 12.50 32.42
N LEU A 759 -21.50 11.35 32.28
CA LEU A 759 -20.29 11.20 31.49
C LEU A 759 -20.66 10.38 30.24
N LEU A 760 -20.43 10.95 29.07
CA LEU A 760 -20.82 10.37 27.80
C LEU A 760 -19.58 10.04 26.97
N ALA A 761 -19.59 8.91 26.26
CA ALA A 761 -18.55 8.53 25.30
C ALA A 761 -19.16 8.35 23.90
N PRO A 762 -18.43 8.68 22.82
CA PRO A 762 -18.93 8.50 21.47
C PRO A 762 -18.93 7.01 21.10
N ARG A 763 -19.95 6.61 20.34
CA ARG A 763 -20.09 5.29 19.73
C ARG A 763 -20.42 5.48 18.28
N LEU A 764 -19.63 4.86 17.41
CA LEU A 764 -19.97 4.79 16.02
C LEU A 764 -21.04 3.71 15.84
N VAL A 765 -22.11 4.06 15.13
CA VAL A 765 -23.21 3.14 14.82
C VAL A 765 -23.58 3.25 13.34
N ARG A 766 -24.18 2.19 12.77
CA ARG A 766 -24.81 2.28 11.45
C ARG A 766 -26.00 3.25 11.51
N ALA A 767 -26.31 3.93 10.41
CA ALA A 767 -27.41 4.88 10.31
C ALA A 767 -28.60 4.25 9.56
N PRO A 768 -29.42 3.37 10.19
CA PRO A 768 -30.47 2.61 9.51
C PRO A 768 -31.59 3.50 8.94
N GLU A 769 -31.77 4.73 9.44
CA GLU A 769 -32.69 5.71 8.86
C GLU A 769 -32.35 6.07 7.40
N LEU A 770 -31.08 5.91 6.99
CA LEU A 770 -30.61 6.10 5.62
C LEU A 770 -30.82 4.85 4.76
N ALA A 771 -31.33 3.74 5.31
CA ALA A 771 -31.52 2.48 4.62
C ALA A 771 -32.74 2.43 3.68
N ARG A 772 -33.42 3.57 3.47
CA ARG A 772 -34.60 3.67 2.59
C ARG A 772 -34.27 4.47 1.34
N PRO A 773 -34.74 4.05 0.16
CA PRO A 773 -34.54 4.82 -1.07
C PRO A 773 -35.23 6.18 -0.97
N ALA A 774 -34.57 7.18 -1.54
CA ALA A 774 -35.08 8.54 -1.64
C ALA A 774 -36.37 8.57 -2.50
N SER A 775 -37.41 9.29 -2.05
CA SER A 775 -38.61 9.60 -2.85
C SER A 775 -38.28 10.26 -4.21
N PRO A 776 -38.86 9.84 -5.34
CA PRO A 776 -38.51 10.34 -6.68
C PRO A 776 -39.09 11.75 -7.01
N LEU A 777 -38.18 12.70 -7.29
CA LEU A 777 -38.23 14.02 -8.00
C LEU A 777 -39.43 15.01 -7.86
N PRO A 778 -39.20 16.35 -7.98
CA PRO A 778 -37.96 17.13 -7.81
C PRO A 778 -37.84 17.74 -6.39
N ARG A 779 -36.60 17.90 -5.91
CA ARG A 779 -36.30 18.31 -4.53
C ARG A 779 -35.65 19.69 -4.42
N LEU A 780 -34.97 20.12 -5.48
CA LEU A 780 -34.27 21.40 -5.51
C LEU A 780 -35.11 22.43 -6.25
N ASP A 781 -35.30 23.60 -5.64
CA ASP A 781 -36.03 24.72 -6.22
C ASP A 781 -35.35 25.16 -7.54
N PRO A 782 -36.02 25.02 -8.70
CA PRO A 782 -35.46 25.40 -9.99
C PRO A 782 -35.32 26.92 -10.15
N ALA A 783 -35.99 27.73 -9.32
CA ALA A 783 -35.85 29.18 -9.29
C ALA A 783 -34.63 29.65 -8.48
N GLY A 784 -34.01 28.76 -7.70
CA GLY A 784 -32.89 29.06 -6.83
C GLY A 784 -31.52 28.94 -7.51
N THR A 785 -30.53 29.68 -6.99
CA THR A 785 -29.12 29.50 -7.35
C THR A 785 -28.40 28.61 -6.33
N TYR A 786 -27.58 27.67 -6.81
CA TYR A 786 -26.79 26.75 -5.99
C TYR A 786 -25.29 27.02 -6.16
N LEU A 787 -24.61 27.34 -5.06
CA LEU A 787 -23.17 27.63 -5.02
C LEU A 787 -22.39 26.38 -4.61
N LEU A 788 -21.50 25.90 -5.49
CA LEU A 788 -20.60 24.79 -5.21
C LEU A 788 -19.16 25.33 -5.14
N THR A 789 -18.61 25.40 -3.94
CA THR A 789 -17.21 25.80 -3.75
C THR A 789 -16.29 24.60 -3.93
N GLY A 790 -15.17 24.77 -4.64
CA GLY A 790 -14.43 23.62 -5.18
C GLY A 790 -15.21 22.90 -6.29
N GLY A 791 -16.22 23.55 -6.88
CA GLY A 791 -17.17 22.94 -7.82
C GLY A 791 -16.57 22.48 -9.15
N LEU A 792 -15.35 22.91 -9.48
CA LEU A 792 -14.60 22.45 -10.65
C LEU A 792 -13.66 21.26 -10.37
N GLY A 793 -13.66 20.74 -9.13
CA GLY A 793 -12.99 19.48 -8.80
C GLY A 793 -13.86 18.27 -9.17
N ASP A 794 -13.24 17.09 -9.26
CA ASP A 794 -13.90 15.88 -9.77
C ASP A 794 -15.20 15.55 -9.01
N LEU A 795 -15.19 15.63 -7.67
CA LEU A 795 -16.38 15.43 -6.83
C LEU A 795 -17.43 16.55 -7.04
N GLY A 796 -16.97 17.79 -7.18
CA GLY A 796 -17.84 18.94 -7.40
C GLY A 796 -18.62 18.85 -8.71
N LEU A 797 -18.00 18.36 -9.78
CA LEU A 797 -18.64 18.16 -11.07
C LEU A 797 -19.68 17.03 -11.03
N VAL A 798 -19.38 15.93 -10.32
CA VAL A 798 -20.35 14.82 -10.14
C VAL A 798 -21.58 15.30 -9.36
N LEU A 799 -21.39 16.04 -8.26
CA LEU A 799 -22.51 16.58 -7.49
C LEU A 799 -23.26 17.68 -8.26
N ALA A 800 -22.58 18.53 -9.03
CA ALA A 800 -23.23 19.53 -9.89
C ALA A 800 -24.18 18.87 -10.89
N ARG A 801 -23.74 17.76 -11.50
CA ARG A 801 -24.55 16.95 -12.41
C ARG A 801 -25.75 16.36 -11.70
N ARG A 802 -25.54 15.72 -10.54
CA ARG A 802 -26.64 15.15 -9.75
C ARG A 802 -27.66 16.20 -9.32
N MET A 803 -27.21 17.36 -8.83
CA MET A 803 -28.08 18.47 -8.45
C MET A 803 -28.90 18.99 -9.65
N THR A 804 -28.33 19.01 -10.85
CA THR A 804 -29.06 19.38 -12.08
C THR A 804 -30.17 18.38 -12.38
N GLU A 805 -29.91 17.08 -12.25
CA GLU A 805 -30.91 16.02 -12.39
C GLU A 805 -32.02 16.15 -11.33
N LEU A 806 -31.69 16.57 -10.11
CA LEU A 806 -32.65 16.80 -9.02
C LEU A 806 -33.49 18.08 -9.13
N GLY A 807 -33.21 18.92 -10.13
CA GLY A 807 -34.00 20.12 -10.43
C GLY A 807 -33.26 21.45 -10.37
N ALA A 808 -31.98 21.47 -9.99
CA ALA A 808 -31.20 22.71 -10.00
C ALA A 808 -31.07 23.24 -11.45
N ARG A 809 -31.30 24.54 -11.64
CA ARG A 809 -31.22 25.20 -12.97
C ARG A 809 -30.23 26.35 -13.02
N SER A 810 -29.77 26.87 -11.88
CA SER A 810 -28.75 27.91 -11.79
C SER A 810 -27.64 27.43 -10.87
N LEU A 811 -26.46 27.17 -11.43
CA LEU A 811 -25.29 26.66 -10.70
C LEU A 811 -24.16 27.70 -10.73
N VAL A 812 -23.55 27.97 -9.59
CA VAL A 812 -22.32 28.76 -9.48
C VAL A 812 -21.19 27.82 -9.03
N LEU A 813 -20.24 27.54 -9.92
CA LEU A 813 -19.08 26.70 -9.62
C LEU A 813 -17.88 27.59 -9.34
N THR A 814 -17.34 27.52 -8.12
CA THR A 814 -16.20 28.36 -7.73
C THR A 814 -14.93 27.56 -7.54
N ALA A 815 -13.82 28.12 -8.00
CA ALA A 815 -12.47 27.63 -7.75
C ALA A 815 -11.45 28.76 -7.87
N ARG A 816 -10.33 28.68 -7.14
CA ARG A 816 -9.26 29.70 -7.15
C ARG A 816 -8.70 30.00 -8.55
N ARG A 817 -8.56 28.97 -9.39
CA ARG A 817 -7.94 29.07 -10.73
C ARG A 817 -8.95 29.21 -11.87
N GLY A 818 -10.25 29.23 -11.56
CA GLY A 818 -11.31 29.17 -12.58
C GLY A 818 -11.23 27.92 -13.45
N LEU A 819 -11.74 28.02 -14.68
CA LEU A 819 -11.77 26.92 -15.65
C LEU A 819 -10.39 26.74 -16.30
N THR A 820 -9.77 25.56 -16.10
CA THR A 820 -8.38 25.30 -16.49
C THR A 820 -8.16 24.14 -17.44
N THR A 821 -9.09 23.18 -17.53
CA THR A 821 -8.92 21.97 -18.35
C THR A 821 -10.08 21.74 -19.32
N ASP A 822 -9.83 20.93 -20.36
CA ASP A 822 -10.85 20.57 -21.36
C ASP A 822 -11.92 19.65 -20.76
N GLU A 823 -11.57 18.79 -19.80
CA GLU A 823 -12.54 17.94 -19.08
C GLU A 823 -13.53 18.79 -18.27
N GLN A 824 -13.05 19.82 -17.59
CA GLN A 824 -13.92 20.75 -16.85
C GLN A 824 -14.86 21.48 -17.82
N ARG A 825 -14.39 21.85 -19.02
CA ARG A 825 -15.21 22.48 -20.05
C ARG A 825 -16.29 21.52 -20.56
N ALA A 826 -15.91 20.29 -20.88
CA ALA A 826 -16.83 19.25 -21.33
C ALA A 826 -17.92 18.96 -20.27
N ALA A 827 -17.55 18.93 -18.99
CA ALA A 827 -18.51 18.76 -17.90
C ALA A 827 -19.49 19.94 -17.81
N ILE A 828 -19.03 21.18 -17.98
CA ILE A 828 -19.91 22.36 -18.02
C ILE A 828 -20.85 22.32 -19.22
N ASP A 829 -20.37 21.90 -20.39
CA ASP A 829 -21.20 21.75 -21.59
C ASP A 829 -22.27 20.67 -21.37
N GLU A 830 -21.94 19.56 -20.69
CA GLU A 830 -22.90 18.54 -20.28
C GLU A 830 -23.97 19.09 -19.33
N LEU A 831 -23.57 19.82 -18.28
CA LEU A 831 -24.51 20.47 -17.35
C LEU A 831 -25.45 21.45 -18.08
N THR A 832 -24.91 22.17 -19.07
CA THR A 832 -25.68 23.09 -19.91
C THR A 832 -26.67 22.33 -20.80
N ALA A 833 -26.27 21.20 -21.37
CA ALA A 833 -27.13 20.33 -22.15
C ALA A 833 -28.26 19.69 -21.29
N LEU A 834 -28.00 19.43 -20.01
CA LEU A 834 -28.99 18.99 -19.02
C LEU A 834 -29.95 20.12 -18.56
N GLY A 835 -29.74 21.35 -19.04
CA GLY A 835 -30.62 22.49 -18.82
C GLY A 835 -30.24 23.39 -17.65
N ALA A 836 -29.04 23.23 -17.07
CA ALA A 836 -28.52 24.17 -16.08
C ALA A 836 -27.85 25.39 -16.75
N ARG A 837 -28.03 26.57 -16.17
CA ARG A 837 -27.19 27.73 -16.43
C ARG A 837 -26.01 27.67 -15.46
N VAL A 838 -24.81 27.46 -15.99
CA VAL A 838 -23.59 27.37 -15.18
C VAL A 838 -22.82 28.68 -15.22
N HIS A 839 -22.57 29.26 -14.05
CA HIS A 839 -21.71 30.42 -13.86
C HIS A 839 -20.40 29.97 -13.17
N VAL A 840 -19.27 30.15 -13.84
CA VAL A 840 -17.96 29.87 -13.25
C VAL A 840 -17.41 31.17 -12.67
N ALA A 841 -17.03 31.15 -11.40
CA ALA A 841 -16.41 32.29 -10.73
C ALA A 841 -15.12 31.92 -10.01
N THR A 842 -14.20 32.87 -9.93
CA THR A 842 -12.96 32.74 -9.15
C THR A 842 -13.11 33.43 -7.81
N ALA A 843 -12.97 32.68 -6.73
CA ALA A 843 -12.92 33.21 -5.37
C ALA A 843 -12.14 32.24 -4.48
N ASP A 844 -11.30 32.78 -3.59
CA ASP A 844 -10.77 32.06 -2.45
C ASP A 844 -11.75 32.15 -1.27
N VAL A 845 -12.33 31.02 -0.89
CA VAL A 845 -13.31 30.94 0.21
C VAL A 845 -12.73 31.39 1.55
N SER A 846 -11.41 31.27 1.76
CA SER A 846 -10.75 31.72 2.97
C SER A 846 -10.69 33.26 3.08
N ARG A 847 -10.94 33.98 1.99
CA ARG A 847 -10.95 35.45 1.93
C ARG A 847 -12.38 35.98 1.96
N HIS A 848 -12.78 36.55 3.11
CA HIS A 848 -14.14 37.09 3.30
C HIS A 848 -14.54 38.12 2.23
N GLU A 849 -13.64 39.06 1.91
CA GLU A 849 -13.87 40.11 0.92
C GLU A 849 -14.18 39.55 -0.48
N GLU A 850 -13.53 38.44 -0.87
CA GLU A 850 -13.78 37.80 -2.16
C GLU A 850 -15.16 37.13 -2.22
N LEU A 851 -15.63 36.54 -1.12
CA LEU A 851 -16.98 35.97 -1.06
C LEU A 851 -18.07 37.04 -1.05
N VAL A 852 -17.83 38.18 -0.40
CA VAL A 852 -18.73 39.35 -0.48
C VAL A 852 -18.77 39.88 -1.92
N ALA A 853 -17.61 40.08 -2.54
CA ALA A 853 -17.53 40.51 -3.94
C ALA A 853 -18.21 39.51 -4.90
N LEU A 854 -18.07 38.21 -4.66
CA LEU A 854 -18.78 37.18 -5.41
C LEU A 854 -20.29 37.33 -5.26
N ARG A 855 -20.81 37.38 -4.04
CA ARG A 855 -22.25 37.54 -3.77
C ARG A 855 -22.80 38.78 -4.48
N ASP A 856 -22.12 39.91 -4.36
CA ASP A 856 -22.55 41.18 -4.92
C ASP A 856 -22.51 41.13 -6.46
N SER A 857 -21.46 40.56 -7.06
CA SER A 857 -21.35 40.33 -8.50
C SER A 857 -22.46 39.42 -9.05
N LEU A 858 -22.83 38.36 -8.33
CA LEU A 858 -23.94 37.48 -8.76
C LEU A 858 -25.27 38.23 -8.77
N ALA A 859 -25.50 39.11 -7.79
CA ALA A 859 -26.69 39.96 -7.72
C ALA A 859 -26.71 41.01 -8.85
N GLU A 860 -25.59 41.66 -9.14
CA GLU A 860 -25.45 42.63 -10.25
C GLU A 860 -25.70 41.98 -11.62
N GLN A 861 -25.30 40.73 -11.79
CA GLN A 861 -25.57 39.94 -13.00
C GLN A 861 -27.04 39.46 -13.11
N GLY A 862 -27.86 39.77 -12.11
CA GLY A 862 -29.29 39.43 -12.10
C GLY A 862 -29.58 37.95 -11.86
N LEU A 863 -28.66 37.20 -11.24
CA LEU A 863 -28.94 35.83 -10.83
C LEU A 863 -29.91 35.82 -9.63
N PRO A 864 -30.78 34.80 -9.52
CA PRO A 864 -31.57 34.60 -8.31
C PRO A 864 -30.67 34.44 -7.08
N PRO A 865 -31.17 34.77 -5.87
CA PRO A 865 -30.44 34.55 -4.62
C PRO A 865 -29.88 33.12 -4.50
N VAL A 866 -28.71 33.00 -3.87
CA VAL A 866 -28.13 31.70 -3.53
C VAL A 866 -28.99 31.06 -2.44
N VAL A 867 -29.78 30.05 -2.80
CA VAL A 867 -30.66 29.33 -1.86
C VAL A 867 -30.02 28.03 -1.37
N GLY A 868 -28.97 27.55 -2.04
CA GLY A 868 -28.26 26.34 -1.66
C GLY A 868 -26.75 26.48 -1.82
N LEU A 869 -26.01 25.86 -0.91
CA LEU A 869 -24.57 25.89 -0.85
C LEU A 869 -24.02 24.48 -0.61
N VAL A 870 -23.00 24.10 -1.37
CA VAL A 870 -22.23 22.86 -1.15
C VAL A 870 -20.74 23.23 -1.08
N HIS A 871 -20.13 22.98 0.08
CA HIS A 871 -18.74 23.30 0.33
C HIS A 871 -17.84 22.07 0.14
N LEU A 872 -17.14 22.02 -1.01
CA LEU A 872 -16.20 20.95 -1.36
C LEU A 872 -14.74 21.44 -1.40
N ALA A 873 -14.50 22.72 -1.14
CA ALA A 873 -13.14 23.26 -1.20
C ALA A 873 -12.27 22.62 -0.10
N GLY A 874 -11.15 22.06 -0.52
CA GLY A 874 -10.20 21.40 0.37
C GLY A 874 -8.88 21.13 -0.34
N VAL A 875 -7.83 20.96 0.46
CA VAL A 875 -6.50 20.54 0.02
C VAL A 875 -6.08 19.40 0.95
N VAL A 876 -5.42 18.38 0.41
CA VAL A 876 -4.84 17.28 1.19
C VAL A 876 -3.34 17.38 1.07
N LYS A 877 -2.67 17.51 2.21
CA LYS A 877 -1.21 17.55 2.32
C LYS A 877 -0.83 16.99 3.69
N GLY A 878 -0.97 15.68 3.81
CA GLY A 878 -0.71 14.93 5.03
C GLY A 878 0.78 14.93 5.41
N ALA A 879 1.03 14.66 6.68
CA ALA A 879 2.31 14.31 7.27
C ALA A 879 2.02 13.57 8.60
N MET A 880 2.93 12.68 9.02
CA MET A 880 2.92 12.12 10.38
C MET A 880 3.07 13.26 11.39
N LEU A 881 2.58 13.07 12.62
CA LEU A 881 2.58 14.11 13.65
C LEU A 881 3.96 14.73 13.89
N GLY A 882 5.04 13.93 13.88
CA GLY A 882 6.41 14.44 14.04
C GLY A 882 6.81 15.46 12.97
N ASP A 883 6.39 15.23 11.73
CA ASP A 883 6.74 16.02 10.54
C ASP A 883 5.71 17.10 10.18
N LEU A 884 4.58 17.16 10.90
CA LEU A 884 3.51 18.10 10.61
C LEU A 884 3.78 19.48 11.24
N ASP A 885 4.25 20.44 10.44
CA ASP A 885 4.43 21.82 10.92
C ASP A 885 3.15 22.67 10.89
N THR A 886 3.20 23.80 11.60
CA THR A 886 2.07 24.76 11.71
C THR A 886 1.71 25.38 10.36
N GLU A 887 2.67 25.56 9.45
CA GLU A 887 2.42 26.13 8.12
C GLU A 887 1.56 25.17 7.29
N ARG A 888 1.94 23.90 7.25
CA ARG A 888 1.21 22.82 6.58
C ARG A 888 -0.14 22.52 7.25
N LEU A 889 -0.24 22.67 8.57
CA LEU A 889 -1.52 22.65 9.27
C LEU A 889 -2.44 23.76 8.73
N ARG A 890 -1.97 25.01 8.73
CA ARG A 890 -2.73 26.18 8.23
C ARG A 890 -3.12 26.07 6.77
N GLU A 891 -2.23 25.58 5.91
CA GLU A 891 -2.50 25.39 4.48
C GLU A 891 -3.71 24.47 4.24
N VAL A 892 -3.81 23.39 5.01
CA VAL A 892 -4.89 22.39 4.90
C VAL A 892 -6.17 22.86 5.60
N THR A 893 -6.06 23.54 6.74
CA THR A 893 -7.22 24.00 7.52
C THR A 893 -7.87 25.23 6.94
N ALA A 894 -7.13 26.18 6.35
CA ALA A 894 -7.64 27.45 5.85
C ALA A 894 -8.90 27.35 4.95
N PRO A 895 -8.93 26.52 3.88
CA PRO A 895 -10.12 26.45 3.02
C PRO A 895 -11.36 25.89 3.70
N LYS A 896 -11.22 25.11 4.79
CA LYS A 896 -12.34 24.49 5.52
C LYS A 896 -12.75 25.29 6.76
N ILE A 897 -11.78 25.77 7.54
CA ILE A 897 -12.01 26.57 8.76
C ILE A 897 -12.46 27.98 8.38
N ALA A 898 -11.53 28.80 7.87
CA ALA A 898 -11.85 30.16 7.45
C ALA A 898 -12.90 30.16 6.33
N GLY A 899 -12.77 29.24 5.37
CA GLY A 899 -13.74 29.09 4.28
C GLY A 899 -15.15 28.75 4.75
N GLY A 900 -15.30 27.72 5.60
CA GLY A 900 -16.60 27.35 6.16
C GLY A 900 -17.24 28.48 6.96
N TRP A 901 -16.46 29.18 7.79
CA TRP A 901 -16.94 30.32 8.57
C TRP A 901 -17.38 31.49 7.70
N ASN A 902 -16.59 31.85 6.69
CA ASN A 902 -16.95 32.94 5.78
C ASN A 902 -18.22 32.61 4.98
N LEU A 903 -18.40 31.37 4.55
CA LEU A 903 -19.63 30.92 3.88
C LEU A 903 -20.84 30.98 4.82
N HIS A 904 -20.67 30.57 6.08
CA HIS A 904 -21.69 30.69 7.12
C HIS A 904 -22.15 32.15 7.29
N ARG A 905 -21.22 33.12 7.28
CA ARG A 905 -21.53 34.55 7.43
C ARG A 905 -22.14 35.17 6.17
N VAL A 906 -21.54 34.93 5.00
CA VAL A 906 -21.94 35.62 3.75
C VAL A 906 -23.24 35.06 3.16
N PHE A 907 -23.48 33.75 3.32
CA PHE A 907 -24.65 33.05 2.79
C PHE A 907 -25.52 32.47 3.92
N ALA A 908 -25.70 33.23 4.99
CA ALA A 908 -26.42 32.81 6.19
C ALA A 908 -27.85 32.29 5.90
N ASP A 909 -28.53 32.93 4.94
CA ASP A 909 -29.92 32.65 4.56
C ASP A 909 -30.11 31.44 3.61
N ALA A 910 -29.04 30.72 3.28
CA ALA A 910 -29.13 29.54 2.42
C ALA A 910 -29.98 28.45 3.10
N ARG A 911 -30.95 27.91 2.35
CA ARG A 911 -31.91 26.88 2.81
C ARG A 911 -31.36 25.47 2.69
N LEU A 912 -30.32 25.30 1.85
CA LEU A 912 -29.49 24.10 1.80
C LEU A 912 -28.05 24.55 2.09
N PHE A 913 -27.39 23.95 3.07
CA PHE A 913 -26.01 24.29 3.42
C PHE A 913 -25.24 23.01 3.75
N LEU A 914 -24.65 22.41 2.73
CA LEU A 914 -23.94 21.15 2.84
C LEU A 914 -22.44 21.38 2.96
N LEU A 915 -21.84 20.90 4.03
CA LEU A 915 -20.40 20.90 4.26
C LEU A 915 -19.86 19.51 3.96
N VAL A 916 -19.01 19.38 2.94
CA VAL A 916 -18.37 18.09 2.63
C VAL A 916 -17.16 17.90 3.53
N SER A 917 -17.33 16.99 4.48
CA SER A 917 -16.34 16.56 5.46
C SER A 917 -15.58 15.32 4.95
N ALA A 918 -14.83 14.64 5.80
CA ALA A 918 -14.11 13.43 5.44
C ALA A 918 -14.01 12.42 6.58
N LEU A 919 -13.89 11.14 6.21
CA LEU A 919 -13.78 10.01 7.13
C LEU A 919 -12.78 10.20 8.29
N PRO A 920 -11.55 10.72 8.09
CA PRO A 920 -10.57 10.94 9.17
C PRO A 920 -11.04 11.83 10.33
N ALA A 921 -12.01 12.73 10.12
CA ALA A 921 -12.52 13.58 11.20
C ALA A 921 -13.24 12.77 12.29
N VAL A 922 -13.85 11.64 11.92
CA VAL A 922 -14.63 10.78 12.81
C VAL A 922 -13.86 9.49 13.14
N PHE A 923 -13.11 8.97 12.17
CA PHE A 923 -12.34 7.73 12.28
C PHE A 923 -10.85 8.02 12.33
N GLY A 924 -10.36 8.32 13.53
CA GLY A 924 -8.96 8.66 13.81
C GLY A 924 -7.92 7.74 13.16
N PRO A 925 -7.99 6.40 13.35
CA PRO A 925 -7.00 5.47 12.79
C PRO A 925 -6.85 5.53 11.27
N VAL A 926 -7.94 5.78 10.54
CA VAL A 926 -7.90 5.93 9.07
C VAL A 926 -7.23 7.24 8.65
N GLY A 927 -7.07 8.18 9.59
CA GLY A 927 -6.44 9.48 9.41
C GLY A 927 -4.94 9.55 9.75
N VAL A 928 -4.26 8.42 10.00
CA VAL A 928 -2.81 8.39 10.24
C VAL A 928 -2.07 9.11 9.10
N GLY A 929 -1.18 10.02 9.45
CA GLY A 929 -0.49 10.91 8.51
C GLY A 929 -1.34 12.06 7.98
N ALA A 930 -2.55 12.29 8.52
CA ALA A 930 -3.49 13.31 8.04
C ALA A 930 -4.19 14.07 9.18
N ALA A 931 -3.53 14.25 10.33
CA ALA A 931 -4.07 14.95 11.51
C ALA A 931 -4.58 16.38 11.19
N ASN A 932 -3.89 17.13 10.31
CA ASN A 932 -4.34 18.44 9.83
C ASN A 932 -5.66 18.38 9.05
N TYR A 933 -5.83 17.36 8.21
CA TYR A 933 -7.04 17.15 7.43
C TYR A 933 -8.21 16.70 8.33
N ALA A 934 -7.96 15.83 9.31
CA ALA A 934 -8.95 15.45 10.31
C ALA A 934 -9.43 16.67 11.12
N ALA A 935 -8.50 17.51 11.60
CA ALA A 935 -8.80 18.75 12.31
C ALA A 935 -9.66 19.72 11.48
N ALA A 936 -9.30 19.93 10.20
CA ALA A 936 -10.03 20.80 9.28
C ALA A 936 -11.48 20.36 9.06
N ASN A 937 -11.71 19.04 8.99
CA ASN A 937 -13.04 18.47 8.76
C ASN A 937 -13.88 18.41 10.06
N ALA A 938 -13.26 18.22 11.22
CA ALA A 938 -13.94 18.32 12.51
C ALA A 938 -14.52 19.72 12.78
N PHE A 939 -13.90 20.78 12.23
CA PHE A 939 -14.49 22.12 12.21
C PHE A 939 -15.82 22.17 11.43
N LEU A 940 -15.83 21.59 10.22
CA LEU A 940 -17.02 21.57 9.38
C LEU A 940 -18.17 20.80 10.01
N ASP A 941 -17.86 19.65 10.62
CA ASP A 941 -18.82 18.84 11.35
C ASP A 941 -19.48 19.65 12.48
N SER A 942 -18.66 20.33 13.29
CA SER A 942 -19.14 21.16 14.39
C SER A 942 -19.92 22.40 13.92
N LEU A 943 -19.48 23.04 12.82
CA LEU A 943 -20.18 24.17 12.21
C LEU A 943 -21.59 23.79 11.73
N ALA A 944 -21.77 22.56 11.22
CA ALA A 944 -23.09 22.07 10.83
C ALA A 944 -24.03 21.95 12.04
N HIS A 945 -23.56 21.38 13.15
CA HIS A 945 -24.34 21.31 14.39
C HIS A 945 -24.64 22.69 14.97
N HIS A 946 -23.69 23.62 14.93
CA HIS A 946 -23.88 24.99 15.38
C HIS A 946 -24.99 25.71 14.60
N ARG A 947 -24.94 25.68 13.26
CA ARG A 947 -25.99 26.28 12.42
C ARG A 947 -27.37 25.73 12.74
N ARG A 948 -27.48 24.42 12.98
CA ARG A 948 -28.75 23.79 13.37
C ARG A 948 -29.24 24.23 14.75
N ALA A 949 -28.33 24.37 15.72
CA ALA A 949 -28.68 24.89 17.03
C ALA A 949 -29.26 26.32 16.95
N GLU A 950 -28.84 27.11 15.95
CA GLU A 950 -29.39 28.44 15.65
C GLU A 950 -30.67 28.41 14.78
N GLY A 951 -31.16 27.22 14.40
CA GLY A 951 -32.34 27.05 13.54
C GLY A 951 -32.08 27.27 12.05
N SER A 952 -30.82 27.38 11.63
CA SER A 952 -30.42 27.49 10.23
C SER A 952 -30.17 26.12 9.59
N ALA A 953 -30.38 26.02 8.28
CA ALA A 953 -30.05 24.81 7.55
C ALA A 953 -28.54 24.57 7.54
N ALA A 954 -28.14 23.33 7.83
CA ALA A 954 -26.78 22.84 7.63
C ALA A 954 -26.73 21.32 7.69
N GLY A 955 -25.77 20.70 7.03
CA GLY A 955 -25.46 19.29 7.22
C GLY A 955 -24.01 19.00 6.86
N ALA A 956 -23.37 18.10 7.59
CA ALA A 956 -22.00 17.65 7.31
C ALA A 956 -22.01 16.22 6.74
N LEU A 957 -21.34 16.04 5.60
CA LEU A 957 -21.26 14.75 4.91
C LEU A 957 -19.81 14.29 4.79
N GLY A 958 -19.40 13.37 5.66
CA GLY A 958 -18.06 12.80 5.73
C GLY A 958 -17.88 11.62 4.79
N TYR A 959 -17.34 11.85 3.59
CA TYR A 959 -17.09 10.76 2.65
C TYR A 959 -15.78 10.01 2.95
N GLY A 960 -15.83 8.69 2.80
CA GLY A 960 -14.69 7.83 2.52
C GLY A 960 -14.26 7.93 1.04
N PRO A 961 -13.26 7.15 0.61
CA PRO A 961 -12.70 7.26 -0.73
C PRO A 961 -13.70 6.84 -1.82
N TRP A 962 -13.71 7.55 -2.95
CA TRP A 962 -14.47 7.20 -4.15
C TRP A 962 -13.54 6.58 -5.18
N ASN A 963 -14.01 5.59 -5.92
CA ASN A 963 -13.27 5.10 -7.08
C ASN A 963 -13.38 6.08 -8.25
N ARG A 964 -12.33 6.15 -9.08
CA ARG A 964 -12.26 6.92 -10.35
C ARG A 964 -12.40 8.45 -10.24
N VAL A 965 -12.81 9.00 -9.09
CA VAL A 965 -13.12 10.42 -8.87
C VAL A 965 -12.55 10.85 -7.51
N GLY A 966 -11.98 12.05 -7.45
CA GLY A 966 -11.64 12.70 -6.17
C GLY A 966 -10.19 12.51 -5.71
N MET A 967 -9.90 13.01 -4.52
CA MET A 967 -8.52 13.19 -4.04
C MET A 967 -7.80 11.87 -3.73
N ALA A 968 -8.53 10.79 -3.39
CA ALA A 968 -7.96 9.48 -3.06
C ALA A 968 -7.49 8.66 -4.27
N VAL A 969 -7.85 9.06 -5.50
CA VAL A 969 -7.51 8.36 -6.75
C VAL A 969 -6.16 8.78 -7.31
N ARG A 970 -5.59 9.88 -6.80
CA ARG A 970 -4.27 10.37 -7.19
C ARG A 970 -3.25 9.74 -6.23
N GLU A 971 -2.18 9.14 -6.76
CA GLU A 971 -1.04 8.58 -6.00
C GLU A 971 -1.26 7.23 -5.27
N ASP A 972 -1.83 6.21 -5.92
CA ASP A 972 -1.98 4.83 -5.39
C ASP A 972 -2.73 4.70 -4.03
N GLY A 973 -3.34 5.79 -3.54
CA GLY A 973 -3.94 5.88 -2.21
C GLY A 973 -5.13 4.95 -1.97
N LEU A 974 -5.87 4.58 -3.03
CA LEU A 974 -6.95 3.59 -2.92
C LEU A 974 -6.45 2.19 -2.53
N ASP A 975 -5.31 1.76 -3.08
CA ASP A 975 -4.76 0.44 -2.79
C ASP A 975 -4.18 0.38 -1.38
N GLN A 976 -3.61 1.48 -0.89
CA GLN A 976 -3.14 1.59 0.50
C GLN A 976 -4.30 1.56 1.51
N LEU A 977 -5.37 2.32 1.24
CA LEU A 977 -6.57 2.34 2.09
C LEU A 977 -7.30 1.00 2.08
N ALA A 978 -7.38 0.32 0.93
CA ALA A 978 -8.00 -1.00 0.83
C ALA A 978 -7.27 -2.04 1.69
N ARG A 979 -5.94 -1.98 1.80
CA ARG A 979 -5.15 -2.89 2.65
C ARG A 979 -5.44 -2.76 4.15
N VAL A 980 -5.97 -1.61 4.58
CA VAL A 980 -6.31 -1.34 5.98
C VAL A 980 -7.82 -1.37 6.23
N GLY A 981 -8.58 -2.01 5.34
CA GLY A 981 -10.02 -2.22 5.49
C GLY A 981 -10.90 -1.04 5.07
N VAL A 982 -10.37 -0.06 4.32
CA VAL A 982 -11.14 1.09 3.81
C VAL A 982 -11.33 0.96 2.30
N GLY A 983 -12.50 0.48 1.91
CA GLY A 983 -12.86 0.26 0.51
C GLY A 983 -13.31 1.54 -0.20
N SER A 984 -13.13 1.56 -1.52
CA SER A 984 -13.64 2.64 -2.38
C SER A 984 -15.14 2.48 -2.69
N MET A 985 -15.85 3.60 -2.85
CA MET A 985 -17.26 3.63 -3.27
C MET A 985 -17.39 4.05 -4.74
N ALA A 986 -18.37 3.51 -5.46
CA ALA A 986 -18.66 3.99 -6.80
C ALA A 986 -19.39 5.36 -6.74
N PRO A 987 -19.17 6.26 -7.72
CA PRO A 987 -19.88 7.54 -7.77
C PRO A 987 -21.40 7.40 -7.71
N ALA A 988 -21.96 6.35 -8.33
CA ALA A 988 -23.40 6.07 -8.31
C ALA A 988 -23.92 5.84 -6.87
N GLU A 989 -23.25 4.96 -6.11
CA GLU A 989 -23.59 4.67 -4.70
C GLU A 989 -23.54 5.94 -3.85
N ALA A 990 -22.47 6.72 -4.03
CA ALA A 990 -22.27 7.92 -3.23
C ALA A 990 -23.24 9.06 -3.60
N THR A 991 -23.65 9.17 -4.87
CA THR A 991 -24.73 10.09 -5.29
C THR A 991 -26.10 9.65 -4.83
N GLU A 992 -26.36 8.34 -4.74
CA GLU A 992 -27.61 7.84 -4.16
C GLU A 992 -27.71 8.21 -2.68
N ILE A 993 -26.61 8.06 -1.92
CA ILE A 993 -26.57 8.48 -0.52
C ILE A 993 -26.70 10.00 -0.39
N PHE A 994 -26.12 10.78 -1.32
CA PHE A 994 -26.34 12.23 -1.37
C PHE A 994 -27.84 12.57 -1.54
N ASP A 995 -28.58 11.88 -2.39
CA ASP A 995 -30.02 12.12 -2.54
C ASP A 995 -30.78 11.82 -1.24
N ARG A 996 -30.42 10.72 -0.57
CA ARG A 996 -31.02 10.33 0.72
C ARG A 996 -30.67 11.33 1.82
N PHE A 997 -29.44 11.84 1.83
CA PHE A 997 -29.02 12.92 2.73
C PHE A 997 -29.89 14.16 2.54
N LEU A 998 -30.17 14.55 1.29
CA LEU A 998 -31.07 15.68 1.00
C LEU A 998 -32.53 15.41 1.41
N ASP A 999 -32.97 14.14 1.50
CA ASP A 999 -34.32 13.78 1.99
C ASP A 999 -34.44 13.89 3.49
N GLN A 1000 -33.51 13.22 4.18
CA GLN A 1000 -33.59 12.95 5.60
C GLN A 1000 -33.00 14.11 6.41
N ASP A 1001 -32.23 14.98 5.74
CA ASP A 1001 -31.58 16.15 6.30
C ASP A 1001 -30.87 15.86 7.64
N PRO A 1002 -29.95 14.87 7.72
CA PRO A 1002 -29.21 14.59 8.95
C PRO A 1002 -28.14 15.67 9.21
N SER A 1003 -27.84 15.92 10.48
CA SER A 1003 -26.89 16.99 10.87
C SER A 1003 -25.45 16.62 10.52
N GLN A 1004 -25.13 15.35 10.66
CA GLN A 1004 -23.85 14.77 10.32
C GLN A 1004 -24.07 13.33 9.87
N LEU A 1005 -23.41 12.95 8.79
CA LEU A 1005 -23.41 11.57 8.27
C LEU A 1005 -22.01 11.21 7.81
N THR A 1006 -21.51 10.05 8.22
CA THR A 1006 -20.28 9.48 7.65
C THR A 1006 -20.65 8.37 6.68
N VAL A 1007 -20.00 8.35 5.51
CA VAL A 1007 -20.32 7.43 4.42
C VAL A 1007 -19.04 6.76 3.96
N ALA A 1008 -18.86 5.47 4.25
CA ALA A 1008 -17.65 4.74 3.93
C ALA A 1008 -17.91 3.25 3.74
N ARG A 1009 -17.07 2.59 2.93
CA ARG A 1009 -17.05 1.13 2.84
C ARG A 1009 -15.95 0.62 3.76
N LEU A 1010 -16.34 -0.08 4.83
CA LEU A 1010 -15.41 -0.52 5.87
C LEU A 1010 -15.46 -2.04 6.01
N ASN A 1011 -14.29 -2.66 6.01
CA ASN A 1011 -14.08 -4.04 6.43
C ASN A 1011 -13.49 -4.01 7.84
N TRP A 1012 -14.33 -4.30 8.84
CA TRP A 1012 -13.95 -4.23 10.24
C TRP A 1012 -12.87 -5.24 10.64
N ALA A 1013 -12.85 -6.43 10.04
CA ALA A 1013 -11.82 -7.42 10.28
C ALA A 1013 -10.44 -6.91 9.86
N GLU A 1014 -10.34 -6.39 8.63
CA GLU A 1014 -9.10 -5.80 8.11
C GLU A 1014 -8.71 -4.52 8.88
N MET A 1015 -9.68 -3.69 9.26
CA MET A 1015 -9.42 -2.48 10.04
C MET A 1015 -8.84 -2.80 11.41
N PHE A 1016 -9.44 -3.74 12.16
CA PHE A 1016 -8.91 -4.13 13.47
C PHE A 1016 -7.61 -4.91 13.40
N ALA A 1017 -7.31 -5.55 12.25
CA ALA A 1017 -6.01 -6.13 12.00
C ALA A 1017 -4.93 -5.06 11.72
N ALA A 1018 -5.28 -4.02 10.95
CA ALA A 1018 -4.38 -2.93 10.62
C ALA A 1018 -4.14 -1.98 11.81
N PHE A 1019 -5.16 -1.77 12.66
CA PHE A 1019 -5.12 -0.88 13.81
C PHE A 1019 -5.59 -1.60 15.08
N PRO A 1020 -4.74 -2.42 15.73
CA PRO A 1020 -5.14 -3.16 16.94
C PRO A 1020 -5.63 -2.26 18.07
N THR A 1021 -5.08 -1.05 18.21
CA THR A 1021 -5.53 -0.06 19.20
C THR A 1021 -7.01 0.30 19.05
N ALA A 1022 -7.56 0.26 17.84
CA ALA A 1022 -8.98 0.53 17.59
C ALA A 1022 -9.91 -0.51 18.28
N ARG A 1023 -9.42 -1.74 18.52
CA ARG A 1023 -10.17 -2.80 19.24
C ARG A 1023 -10.44 -2.43 20.69
N HIS A 1024 -9.52 -1.66 21.29
CA HIS A 1024 -9.59 -1.26 22.70
C HIS A 1024 -10.33 0.07 22.89
N THR A 1025 -10.74 0.75 21.80
CA THR A 1025 -11.55 1.96 21.89
C THR A 1025 -13.03 1.61 21.99
N GLY A 1026 -13.73 2.17 22.99
CA GLY A 1026 -15.18 2.01 23.11
C GLY A 1026 -15.95 2.53 21.87
N GLN A 1027 -15.35 3.45 21.10
CA GLN A 1027 -15.94 4.04 19.90
C GLN A 1027 -16.38 3.01 18.85
N PHE A 1028 -15.61 1.93 18.66
CA PHE A 1028 -15.86 0.93 17.61
C PHE A 1028 -16.39 -0.41 18.15
N GLY A 1029 -16.69 -0.50 19.44
CA GLY A 1029 -17.04 -1.76 20.11
C GLY A 1029 -18.21 -2.53 19.47
N ALA A 1030 -19.18 -1.84 18.85
CA ALA A 1030 -20.31 -2.47 18.16
C ALA A 1030 -19.91 -3.34 16.95
N PHE A 1031 -18.69 -3.19 16.43
CA PHE A 1031 -18.22 -3.84 15.21
C PHE A 1031 -17.21 -4.98 15.47
N LEU A 1032 -16.83 -5.23 16.73
CA LEU A 1032 -15.93 -6.33 17.09
C LEU A 1032 -16.51 -7.70 16.66
N ALA A 1033 -17.82 -7.89 16.82
CA ALA A 1033 -18.51 -9.10 16.37
C ALA A 1033 -18.47 -9.27 14.84
N GLU A 1034 -18.58 -8.17 14.07
CA GLU A 1034 -18.49 -8.21 12.60
C GLU A 1034 -17.10 -8.64 12.11
N ALA A 1035 -16.05 -8.52 12.95
CA ALA A 1035 -14.69 -8.93 12.65
C ALA A 1035 -14.37 -10.40 12.98
N GLY A 1036 -15.33 -11.16 13.51
CA GLY A 1036 -15.11 -12.53 13.96
C GLY A 1036 -14.26 -12.64 15.22
N ASP A 1037 -14.12 -11.54 15.97
CA ASP A 1037 -13.21 -11.40 17.12
C ASP A 1037 -13.84 -11.84 18.46
N GLU A 1038 -15.01 -12.49 18.42
CA GLU A 1038 -15.65 -13.06 19.62
C GLU A 1038 -14.73 -14.06 20.32
N GLY A 1039 -13.94 -14.84 19.56
CA GLY A 1039 -13.06 -15.87 20.13
C GLY A 1039 -11.87 -15.34 20.93
N ALA A 1040 -11.29 -14.18 20.57
CA ALA A 1040 -10.14 -13.61 21.29
C ALA A 1040 -10.57 -12.93 22.60
N ALA A 1041 -11.67 -12.17 22.56
CA ALA A 1041 -12.27 -11.58 23.75
C ALA A 1041 -12.80 -12.65 24.71
N GLU A 1042 -13.47 -13.70 24.19
CA GLU A 1042 -13.92 -14.85 24.98
C GLU A 1042 -12.74 -15.63 25.57
N LEU A 1043 -11.64 -15.81 24.82
CA LEU A 1043 -10.42 -16.46 25.31
C LEU A 1043 -9.78 -15.70 26.47
N LEU A 1044 -9.61 -14.38 26.33
CA LEU A 1044 -9.06 -13.52 27.40
C LEU A 1044 -9.97 -13.48 28.63
N GLN A 1045 -11.29 -13.43 28.44
CA GLN A 1045 -12.25 -13.50 29.55
C GLN A 1045 -12.20 -14.86 30.25
N ARG A 1046 -12.16 -15.96 29.51
CA ARG A 1046 -12.00 -17.31 30.07
C ARG A 1046 -10.67 -17.46 30.82
N CYS A 1047 -9.58 -16.90 30.31
CA CYS A 1047 -8.29 -16.87 31.01
C CYS A 1047 -8.35 -16.04 32.31
N ALA A 1048 -9.06 -14.91 32.32
CA ALA A 1048 -9.23 -14.07 33.50
C ALA A 1048 -10.07 -14.75 34.61
N GLU A 1049 -11.11 -15.49 34.22
CA GLU A 1049 -12.02 -16.19 35.13
C GLU A 1049 -11.50 -17.57 35.60
N ALA A 1050 -10.53 -18.14 34.89
CA ALA A 1050 -9.92 -19.45 35.18
C ALA A 1050 -8.89 -19.41 36.31
N ASP A 1051 -8.76 -20.53 37.04
CA ASP A 1051 -7.64 -20.76 37.96
C ASP A 1051 -6.33 -21.03 37.19
N ALA A 1052 -5.19 -21.12 37.89
CA ALA A 1052 -3.87 -21.19 37.26
C ALA A 1052 -3.70 -22.44 36.36
N ASP A 1053 -4.23 -23.59 36.77
CA ASP A 1053 -4.13 -24.84 36.02
C ASP A 1053 -5.05 -24.81 34.78
N GLU A 1054 -6.27 -24.29 34.94
CA GLU A 1054 -7.23 -24.14 33.85
C GLU A 1054 -6.78 -23.07 32.83
N ARG A 1055 -6.19 -21.96 33.28
CA ARG A 1055 -5.60 -20.93 32.41
C ARG A 1055 -4.46 -21.47 31.57
N THR A 1056 -3.60 -22.30 32.17
CA THR A 1056 -2.51 -22.97 31.46
C THR A 1056 -3.03 -23.88 30.36
N ALA A 1057 -4.07 -24.67 30.66
CA ALA A 1057 -4.70 -25.54 29.67
C ALA A 1057 -5.33 -24.76 28.50
N ILE A 1058 -5.98 -23.62 28.80
CA ILE A 1058 -6.61 -22.75 27.79
C ILE A 1058 -5.56 -22.14 26.85
N VAL A 1059 -4.46 -21.60 27.40
CA VAL A 1059 -3.39 -20.99 26.58
C VAL A 1059 -2.62 -22.06 25.78
N ALA A 1060 -2.37 -23.23 26.35
CA ALA A 1060 -1.74 -24.34 25.63
C ALA A 1060 -2.59 -24.84 24.46
N GLU A 1061 -3.91 -24.95 24.65
CA GLU A 1061 -4.85 -25.33 23.59
C GLU A 1061 -4.87 -24.28 22.48
N TYR A 1062 -4.96 -23.00 22.85
CA TYR A 1062 -4.86 -21.87 21.93
C TYR A 1062 -3.57 -21.91 21.08
N LEU A 1063 -2.40 -22.02 21.72
CA LEU A 1063 -1.11 -22.05 21.03
C LEU A 1063 -0.99 -23.28 20.11
N THR A 1064 -1.54 -24.42 20.54
CA THR A 1064 -1.61 -25.64 19.71
C THR A 1064 -2.42 -25.39 18.44
N GLU A 1065 -3.60 -24.78 18.55
CA GLU A 1065 -4.46 -24.46 17.41
C GLU A 1065 -3.81 -23.45 16.46
N ARG A 1066 -3.15 -22.42 17.01
CA ARG A 1066 -2.45 -21.40 16.20
C ARG A 1066 -1.23 -21.97 15.50
N LEU A 1067 -0.44 -22.80 16.17
CA LEU A 1067 0.68 -23.49 15.56
C LEU A 1067 0.20 -24.44 14.46
N ALA A 1068 -0.86 -25.23 14.70
CA ALA A 1068 -1.45 -26.11 13.71
C ALA A 1068 -1.92 -25.36 12.46
N GLY A 1069 -2.64 -24.24 12.65
CA GLY A 1069 -3.06 -23.37 11.56
C GLY A 1069 -1.90 -22.73 10.79
N VAL A 1070 -0.82 -22.39 11.49
CA VAL A 1070 0.39 -21.86 10.86
C VAL A 1070 1.08 -22.95 10.02
N LEU A 1071 1.23 -24.16 10.55
CA LEU A 1071 1.82 -25.35 9.90
C LEU A 1071 0.94 -25.97 8.80
N GLY A 1072 -0.37 -25.66 8.77
CA GLY A 1072 -1.33 -26.32 7.88
C GLY A 1072 -1.62 -27.77 8.29
N ALA A 1073 -1.53 -28.07 9.58
CA ALA A 1073 -1.80 -29.38 10.18
C ALA A 1073 -3.08 -29.34 11.04
N GLU A 1074 -3.59 -30.50 11.42
CA GLU A 1074 -4.67 -30.60 12.41
C GLU A 1074 -4.11 -30.45 13.84
N PRO A 1075 -4.81 -29.78 14.78
CA PRO A 1075 -4.33 -29.59 16.15
C PRO A 1075 -3.95 -30.90 16.87
N ALA A 1076 -4.66 -32.00 16.57
CA ALA A 1076 -4.38 -33.33 17.13
C ALA A 1076 -3.04 -33.94 16.67
N GLN A 1077 -2.39 -33.36 15.65
CA GLN A 1077 -1.11 -33.81 15.11
C GLN A 1077 0.09 -33.03 15.66
N VAL A 1078 -0.15 -31.99 16.46
CA VAL A 1078 0.89 -31.17 17.08
C VAL A 1078 1.29 -31.79 18.43
N ASP A 1079 2.55 -32.23 18.54
CA ASP A 1079 3.10 -32.74 19.79
C ASP A 1079 3.55 -31.59 20.69
N ARG A 1080 2.85 -31.34 21.80
CA ARG A 1080 3.11 -30.17 22.66
C ARG A 1080 4.52 -30.15 23.28
N GLN A 1081 5.20 -31.30 23.37
CA GLN A 1081 6.54 -31.41 23.97
C GLN A 1081 7.68 -31.27 22.97
N GLN A 1082 7.38 -31.38 21.66
CA GLN A 1082 8.41 -31.28 20.65
C GLN A 1082 8.73 -29.80 20.33
N PRO A 1083 10.01 -29.44 20.12
CA PRO A 1083 10.42 -28.11 19.65
C PRO A 1083 9.67 -27.68 18.39
N ILE A 1084 9.07 -26.48 18.40
CA ILE A 1084 8.25 -25.99 17.28
C ILE A 1084 9.04 -25.87 15.95
N VAL A 1085 10.36 -25.63 16.03
CA VAL A 1085 11.25 -25.57 14.85
C VAL A 1085 11.43 -26.94 14.18
N GLU A 1086 11.40 -28.03 14.94
CA GLU A 1086 11.51 -29.39 14.42
C GLU A 1086 10.21 -29.84 13.72
N MET A 1087 9.09 -29.18 14.00
CA MET A 1087 7.81 -29.39 13.32
C MET A 1087 7.71 -28.67 11.97
N GLY A 1088 8.75 -27.93 11.58
CA GLY A 1088 8.79 -27.19 10.31
C GLY A 1088 8.40 -25.72 10.41
N LEU A 1089 8.36 -25.14 11.61
CA LEU A 1089 8.20 -23.70 11.80
C LEU A 1089 9.44 -22.96 11.27
N ASP A 1090 9.26 -22.15 10.23
CA ASP A 1090 10.30 -21.26 9.70
C ASP A 1090 10.19 -19.83 10.27
N SER A 1091 11.17 -18.97 10.01
CA SER A 1091 11.23 -17.61 10.55
C SER A 1091 10.04 -16.71 10.18
N LEU A 1092 9.35 -16.97 9.06
CA LEU A 1092 8.16 -16.23 8.66
C LEU A 1092 6.91 -16.79 9.34
N MET A 1093 6.85 -18.11 9.52
CA MET A 1093 5.81 -18.79 10.28
C MET A 1093 5.87 -18.44 11.78
N SER A 1094 7.07 -18.30 12.35
CA SER A 1094 7.28 -17.77 13.70
C SER A 1094 6.74 -16.35 13.84
N LEU A 1095 6.89 -15.55 12.78
CA LEU A 1095 6.41 -14.17 12.76
C LEU A 1095 4.88 -14.08 12.58
N ASP A 1096 4.28 -14.95 11.76
CA ASP A 1096 2.82 -15.15 11.67
C ASP A 1096 2.24 -15.59 13.03
N LEU A 1097 2.87 -16.57 13.69
CA LEU A 1097 2.50 -17.03 15.02
C LEU A 1097 2.61 -15.92 16.08
N ARG A 1098 3.71 -15.18 16.10
CA ARG A 1098 3.91 -14.00 16.98
C ARG A 1098 2.82 -12.96 16.77
N ASN A 1099 2.51 -12.63 15.51
CA ASN A 1099 1.50 -11.62 15.20
C ASN A 1099 0.11 -12.07 15.63
N ARG A 1100 -0.23 -13.36 15.48
CA ARG A 1100 -1.50 -13.91 15.98
C ARG A 1100 -1.59 -13.83 17.50
N ILE A 1101 -0.53 -14.24 18.21
CA ILE A 1101 -0.45 -14.12 19.68
C ILE A 1101 -0.61 -12.65 20.10
N LYS A 1102 0.11 -11.73 19.45
CA LYS A 1102 0.00 -10.28 19.71
C LYS A 1102 -1.40 -9.75 19.46
N ASN A 1103 -2.02 -10.11 18.35
CA ASN A 1103 -3.31 -9.55 17.93
C ASN A 1103 -4.49 -10.09 18.76
N GLU A 1104 -4.40 -11.34 19.21
CA GLU A 1104 -5.52 -12.02 19.87
C GLU A 1104 -5.36 -12.05 21.40
N LEU A 1105 -4.12 -12.11 21.92
CA LEU A 1105 -3.84 -12.11 23.36
C LEU A 1105 -3.27 -10.79 23.88
N GLY A 1106 -2.92 -9.84 23.01
CA GLY A 1106 -2.35 -8.55 23.41
C GLY A 1106 -0.91 -8.61 23.92
N VAL A 1107 -0.25 -9.77 23.86
CA VAL A 1107 1.12 -9.98 24.37
C VAL A 1107 2.14 -10.16 23.24
N VAL A 1108 3.34 -9.60 23.42
CA VAL A 1108 4.41 -9.68 22.42
C VAL A 1108 5.45 -10.70 22.85
N VAL A 1109 5.42 -11.88 22.23
CA VAL A 1109 6.50 -12.87 22.39
C VAL A 1109 7.75 -12.39 21.62
N PRO A 1110 8.94 -12.32 22.25
CA PRO A 1110 10.18 -11.97 21.56
C PRO A 1110 10.50 -12.95 20.43
N MET A 1111 10.92 -12.45 19.27
CA MET A 1111 11.23 -13.31 18.11
C MET A 1111 12.35 -14.32 18.39
N VAL A 1112 13.35 -13.95 19.19
CA VAL A 1112 14.42 -14.87 19.58
C VAL A 1112 13.87 -16.08 20.32
N ARG A 1113 12.88 -15.90 21.21
CA ARG A 1113 12.24 -17.01 21.90
C ARG A 1113 11.59 -17.98 20.92
N LEU A 1114 10.86 -17.50 19.92
CA LEU A 1114 10.24 -18.39 18.92
C LEU A 1114 11.28 -19.08 18.01
N LEU A 1115 12.43 -18.44 17.77
CA LEU A 1115 13.51 -18.95 16.93
C LEU A 1115 14.45 -19.92 17.68
N GLU A 1116 14.57 -19.80 19.00
CA GLU A 1116 15.23 -20.78 19.89
C GLU A 1116 14.54 -22.14 19.85
N GLY A 1117 13.28 -22.17 19.41
CA GLY A 1117 12.50 -23.37 19.17
C GLY A 1117 11.93 -24.00 20.44
N PRO A 1118 11.20 -23.27 21.31
CA PRO A 1118 10.55 -23.84 22.47
C PRO A 1118 9.52 -24.88 22.06
N SER A 1119 9.18 -25.76 22.98
CA SER A 1119 7.96 -26.57 22.90
C SER A 1119 6.71 -25.70 23.11
N ILE A 1120 5.52 -26.23 22.80
CA ILE A 1120 4.26 -25.51 23.09
C ILE A 1120 4.10 -25.29 24.60
N GLU A 1121 4.56 -26.23 25.43
CA GLU A 1121 4.51 -26.08 26.90
C GLU A 1121 5.39 -24.92 27.37
N GLU A 1122 6.65 -24.85 26.93
CA GLU A 1122 7.56 -23.74 27.27
C GLU A 1122 7.06 -22.38 26.73
N LEU A 1123 6.45 -22.38 25.55
CA LEU A 1123 5.84 -21.18 24.99
C LEU A 1123 4.58 -20.77 25.77
N THR A 1124 3.83 -21.73 26.30
CA THR A 1124 2.64 -21.48 27.13
C THR A 1124 3.03 -20.78 28.43
N GLU A 1125 4.05 -21.28 29.13
CA GLU A 1125 4.57 -20.66 30.35
C GLU A 1125 4.97 -19.21 30.09
N HIS A 1126 5.72 -18.97 29.01
CA HIS A 1126 6.17 -17.63 28.66
C HIS A 1126 5.02 -16.67 28.26
N VAL A 1127 4.02 -17.16 27.53
CA VAL A 1127 2.83 -16.36 27.18
C VAL A 1127 2.00 -16.02 28.43
N LEU A 1128 1.92 -16.94 29.39
CA LEU A 1128 1.24 -16.70 30.67
C LEU A 1128 1.94 -15.61 31.49
N GLU A 1129 3.27 -15.62 31.57
CA GLU A 1129 4.06 -14.55 32.23
C GLU A 1129 3.72 -13.17 31.63
N LEU A 1130 3.65 -13.08 30.30
CA LEU A 1130 3.33 -11.83 29.62
C LEU A 1130 1.85 -11.42 29.79
N LEU A 1131 0.95 -12.39 29.95
CA LEU A 1131 -0.48 -12.15 30.14
C LEU A 1131 -0.81 -11.60 31.53
N VAL A 1132 0.04 -11.79 32.54
CA VAL A 1132 -0.17 -11.22 33.89
C VAL A 1132 -0.37 -9.70 33.83
N ALA A 1133 0.42 -9.02 33.01
CA ALA A 1133 0.32 -7.56 32.81
C ALA A 1133 -0.93 -7.14 32.02
N VAL A 1134 -1.49 -8.03 31.19
CA VAL A 1134 -2.68 -7.76 30.36
C VAL A 1134 -3.98 -8.06 31.12
N LEU A 1135 -3.97 -9.05 32.01
CA LEU A 1135 -5.13 -9.51 32.78
C LEU A 1135 -5.21 -8.92 34.20
N ALA A 1136 -4.20 -8.15 34.64
CA ALA A 1136 -4.13 -7.55 35.98
C ALA A 1136 -4.31 -8.57 37.13
N LEU A 1137 -3.67 -9.73 37.01
CA LEU A 1137 -3.76 -10.81 37.99
C LEU A 1137 -2.82 -10.51 39.18
N GLU A 1138 -3.30 -10.68 40.42
CA GLU A 1138 -2.46 -10.57 41.63
C GLU A 1138 -1.32 -11.60 41.59
N GLU A 1139 -0.08 -11.15 41.79
CA GLU A 1139 1.09 -12.04 41.94
C GLU A 1139 1.00 -12.76 43.29
N ASP A 1140 0.79 -14.08 43.27
CA ASP A 1140 1.11 -14.93 44.42
C ASP A 1140 2.65 -15.05 44.52
N GLU A 1141 3.23 -14.42 45.55
CA GLU A 1141 4.67 -14.44 45.84
C GLU A 1141 5.21 -15.87 46.03
N HIS A 1142 5.73 -16.50 44.98
CA HIS A 1142 6.73 -17.57 45.09
C HIS A 1142 7.71 -17.55 43.92
N VAL A 1143 8.67 -16.61 43.96
CA VAL A 1143 9.87 -16.64 43.11
C VAL A 1143 11.01 -17.31 43.90
N GLU A 1144 11.35 -18.54 43.55
CA GLU A 1144 12.66 -19.12 43.90
C GLU A 1144 13.73 -18.51 42.98
N GLU A 1145 14.70 -17.83 43.59
CA GLU A 1145 15.90 -17.30 42.93
C GLU A 1145 16.66 -18.41 42.17
N PHE A 1146 16.83 -18.24 40.86
CA PHE A 1146 17.95 -18.84 40.14
C PHE A 1146 18.96 -17.77 39.76
N THR A 1147 20.18 -17.93 40.29
CA THR A 1147 21.33 -17.05 40.07
C THR A 1147 22.09 -17.48 38.81
N LEU A 1148 22.17 -16.55 37.86
CA LEU A 1148 23.06 -16.43 36.66
C LEU A 1148 23.18 -17.63 35.71
#